data_AF-A0A0S8GKU0-F1
#
_entry.id   AF-A0A0S8GKU0-F1
#
_cell.length_a   1.000
_cell.length_b   1.000
_cell.length_c   1.000
_cell.angle_alpha   90.00
_cell.angle_beta   90.00
_cell.angle_gamma   90.00
#
_symmetry.space_group_name_H-M   'P 1'
#
loop_
_entity.id
_entity.type
_entity.pdbx_description
1 polymer ?
#
loop_
_entity_poly.entity_id
_entity_poly.type
_entity_poly.pdbx_seq_one_letter_code
_entity_poly.pdbx_strand_id
1 'polypeptide(L)'
;MRYITALCLVIFGWAEVMYVDIPAPEYNIHGDALTVDNATYKLSIGAPDVPCRTVTLAVPPGAIIDNVRFHGARHEIGTFTIQPKLPPLSLSDAQINKKLNELYEKQRVQYYSNNIIYPGEYGSLQSKGGLRKYSVVTVDCYHFAYNPVTQQLFYTPNITVEINYHMPQPGSDRAAFWERLKDDITFDKIAAEKIYNYEQVQTWYRTLTPTRANGFHIILQSSQTDAVNDLVSYRQSQGFDVHVVTTEHIDSTVDGTDLPQKIRNYLRANIADIQYALFVGFITNMPMRYTVPVNNSPGWYYLPTDLYYGDLTDPDSLSWNSDGDAYYGEVFNSNYDPLGDDDPDYHQDIHVGRIPVDHPTAAAICSTIIAFDSNTDASYKEAALLPASIPFYENENHGGGPLWDGAGDMEALMDAGIIDRGNAVYLYEMAGLGPSTYSCTDSLCRMNQIAYWDRKGIMYEYHHGSPTSYARLIWTWDDGDSVPEDAELQFLLCLSVSDVSQINNDYSSTTILRSCSCGKPTVYNITMELMAQGVSSSVISGSGLVWAIFSDRGGVPHHFLERLLVDTTVTHGVIGDAFTLAKIDFMDATGWWPNGYVLTHFCDPTTRHMGRVTSVETHTQTTPTPLFSVYPNPTTRSLTIHMQPSTSRDVQIDVFDNTGRLVQTVFSGTVEASRTLTTELSTGIYFVRYQDAEQTEFQKVVVVK
;
A
#
# COMPACT_ATOMS: atom_id res chain seq x y z
N MET A 1 41.61 -4.72 46.32
CA MET A 1 41.23 -6.11 46.01
C MET A 1 39.72 -6.20 46.00
N ARG A 2 39.09 -6.09 44.83
CA ARG A 2 37.65 -6.34 44.66
C ARG A 2 37.51 -7.23 43.43
N TYR A 3 36.84 -8.35 43.67
CA TYR A 3 36.85 -9.55 42.85
C TYR A 3 36.15 -9.31 41.50
N ILE A 4 36.82 -9.73 40.43
CA ILE A 4 36.21 -9.96 39.12
C ILE A 4 35.54 -11.33 39.21
N THR A 5 34.21 -11.36 39.22
CA THR A 5 33.45 -12.61 39.09
C THR A 5 33.08 -12.75 37.62
N ALA A 6 33.86 -13.52 36.88
CA ALA A 6 33.45 -14.04 35.57
C ALA A 6 32.39 -15.11 35.81
N LEU A 7 31.17 -14.90 35.32
CA LEU A 7 30.12 -15.91 35.34
C LEU A 7 30.03 -16.54 33.94
N CYS A 8 30.52 -17.77 33.82
CA CYS A 8 30.15 -18.66 32.72
C CYS A 8 28.66 -18.98 32.86
N LEU A 9 27.84 -18.58 31.89
CA LEU A 9 26.42 -18.90 31.86
C LEU A 9 26.21 -20.17 31.01
N VAL A 10 25.81 -21.24 31.68
CA VAL A 10 25.23 -22.44 31.08
C VAL A 10 23.80 -22.06 30.67
N ILE A 11 23.49 -22.19 29.38
CA ILE A 11 22.20 -21.81 28.77
C ILE A 11 21.16 -22.87 29.15
N PHE A 12 20.36 -22.59 30.19
CA PHE A 12 19.01 -23.14 30.31
C PHE A 12 18.06 -22.14 29.66
N GLY A 13 17.18 -22.59 28.76
CA GLY A 13 16.17 -21.73 28.15
C GLY A 13 15.19 -21.25 29.22
N TRP A 14 15.26 -19.96 29.56
CA TRP A 14 14.24 -19.32 30.39
C TRP A 14 13.20 -18.76 29.44
N ALA A 15 11.93 -19.13 29.64
CA ALA A 15 10.83 -18.32 29.13
C ALA A 15 10.98 -16.93 29.76
N GLU A 16 11.03 -15.90 28.92
CA GLU A 16 11.08 -14.51 29.32
C GLU A 16 9.67 -13.92 29.27
N VAL A 17 9.41 -12.95 30.14
CA VAL A 17 8.11 -12.30 30.25
C VAL A 17 8.29 -10.79 30.08
N MET A 18 7.60 -10.23 29.09
CA MET A 18 7.52 -8.78 28.89
C MET A 18 6.15 -8.29 29.36
N TYR A 19 6.15 -7.19 30.12
CA TYR A 19 4.93 -6.51 30.55
C TYR A 19 4.85 -5.14 29.85
N VAL A 20 3.71 -4.84 29.24
CA VAL A 20 3.44 -3.52 28.65
C VAL A 20 2.10 -3.02 29.17
N ASP A 21 2.11 -1.84 29.78
CA ASP A 21 0.90 -1.16 30.20
C ASP A 21 0.33 -0.33 29.06
N ILE A 22 -0.93 -0.59 28.72
CA ILE A 22 -1.67 0.13 27.69
C ILE A 22 -2.79 0.90 28.39
N PRO A 23 -2.75 2.24 28.37
CA PRO A 23 -3.82 3.04 28.92
C PRO A 23 -5.02 3.04 27.99
N ALA A 24 -6.20 3.21 28.56
CA ALA A 24 -7.42 3.37 27.79
C ALA A 24 -7.37 4.61 26.89
N PRO A 25 -8.06 4.58 25.73
CA PRO A 25 -8.28 5.78 24.93
C PRO A 25 -9.12 6.82 25.70
N GLU A 26 -9.01 8.08 25.30
CA GLU A 26 -9.86 9.15 25.82
C GLU A 26 -11.31 8.92 25.39
N TYR A 27 -12.27 9.23 26.27
CA TYR A 27 -13.68 9.05 25.98
C TYR A 27 -14.54 10.17 26.56
N ASN A 28 -15.66 10.41 25.89
CA ASN A 28 -16.69 11.36 26.28
C ASN A 28 -18.04 10.65 26.36
N ILE A 29 -18.83 11.06 27.36
CA ILE A 29 -20.22 10.60 27.51
C ILE A 29 -21.14 11.81 27.32
N HIS A 30 -22.01 11.72 26.31
CA HIS A 30 -23.03 12.72 26.04
C HIS A 30 -24.41 12.06 26.04
N GLY A 31 -25.17 12.24 27.13
CA GLY A 31 -26.42 11.50 27.33
C GLY A 31 -26.14 10.00 27.45
N ASP A 32 -26.75 9.19 26.60
CA ASP A 32 -26.58 7.75 26.55
C ASP A 32 -25.52 7.29 25.52
N ALA A 33 -24.82 8.22 24.86
CA ALA A 33 -23.82 7.92 23.84
C ALA A 33 -22.40 7.94 24.40
N LEU A 34 -21.64 6.88 24.11
CA LEU A 34 -20.20 6.77 24.34
C LEU A 34 -19.47 7.14 23.05
N THR A 35 -18.61 8.15 23.12
CA THR A 35 -17.66 8.50 22.06
C THR A 35 -16.26 8.26 22.59
N VAL A 36 -15.43 7.56 21.83
CA VAL A 36 -14.06 7.22 22.22
C VAL A 36 -13.13 7.67 21.11
N ASP A 37 -12.13 8.45 21.47
CA ASP A 37 -11.18 9.03 20.52
C ASP A 37 -10.23 7.94 20.04
N ASN A 38 -9.99 7.89 18.72
CA ASN A 38 -9.16 6.87 18.07
C ASN A 38 -9.52 5.43 18.46
N ALA A 39 -10.83 5.18 18.66
CA ALA A 39 -11.31 3.85 18.98
C ALA A 39 -11.27 2.90 17.80
N THR A 40 -10.89 1.67 18.10
CA THR A 40 -11.02 0.54 17.20
C THR A 40 -12.30 -0.22 17.53
N TYR A 41 -13.05 -0.65 16.52
CA TYR A 41 -14.23 -1.48 16.73
C TYR A 41 -14.10 -2.80 15.97
N LYS A 42 -13.84 -3.88 16.71
CA LYS A 42 -13.71 -5.21 16.11
C LYS A 42 -15.07 -5.77 15.72
N LEU A 43 -15.05 -6.55 14.65
CA LEU A 43 -16.24 -7.16 14.11
C LEU A 43 -16.53 -8.48 14.85
N SER A 44 -17.51 -8.45 15.76
CA SER A 44 -18.12 -9.66 16.32
C SER A 44 -19.64 -9.55 16.16
N ILE A 45 -20.17 -10.24 15.15
CA ILE A 45 -21.52 -10.02 14.63
C ILE A 45 -22.57 -10.23 15.73
N GLY A 46 -23.41 -9.22 15.97
CA GLY A 46 -24.49 -9.27 16.96
C GLY A 46 -24.05 -9.09 18.43
N ALA A 47 -22.74 -9.05 18.71
CA ALA A 47 -22.22 -8.74 20.04
C ALA A 47 -22.38 -7.23 20.36
N PRO A 48 -22.37 -6.81 21.63
CA PRO A 48 -22.36 -5.39 21.96
C PRO A 48 -21.23 -4.62 21.27
N ASP A 49 -21.56 -3.54 20.56
CA ASP A 49 -20.60 -2.70 19.83
C ASP A 49 -19.84 -1.77 20.78
N VAL A 50 -18.89 -2.35 21.53
CA VAL A 50 -18.01 -1.61 22.44
C VAL A 50 -16.62 -1.41 21.81
N PRO A 51 -16.00 -0.24 21.99
CA PRO A 51 -14.69 0.04 21.44
C PRO A 51 -13.57 -0.68 22.18
N CYS A 52 -12.48 -0.91 21.46
CA CYS A 52 -11.22 -1.40 21.96
C CYS A 52 -10.07 -0.51 21.48
N ARG A 53 -8.86 -0.82 21.94
CA ARG A 53 -7.63 -0.19 21.47
C ARG A 53 -6.72 -1.26 20.90
N THR A 54 -6.43 -1.19 19.61
CA THR A 54 -5.43 -2.07 18.97
C THR A 54 -4.05 -1.43 19.06
N VAL A 55 -3.03 -2.21 19.43
CA VAL A 55 -1.63 -1.78 19.39
C VAL A 55 -0.72 -2.88 18.88
N THR A 56 0.31 -2.48 18.14
CA THR A 56 1.41 -3.36 17.71
C THR A 56 2.60 -3.18 18.66
N LEU A 57 3.02 -4.27 19.29
CA LEU A 57 4.12 -4.32 20.25
C LEU A 57 5.31 -5.04 19.65
N ALA A 58 6.50 -4.47 19.77
CA ALA A 58 7.73 -5.16 19.45
C ALA A 58 8.22 -6.00 20.62
N VAL A 59 8.69 -7.21 20.31
CA VAL A 59 9.39 -8.13 21.23
C VAL A 59 10.87 -8.22 20.81
N PRO A 60 11.75 -8.96 21.50
CA PRO A 60 13.13 -9.13 21.03
C PRO A 60 13.20 -9.75 19.61
N PRO A 61 14.23 -9.42 18.79
CA PRO A 61 14.37 -9.93 17.43
C PRO A 61 14.33 -11.45 17.36
N GLY A 62 13.41 -12.00 16.58
CA GLY A 62 13.23 -13.43 16.39
C GLY A 62 12.56 -14.16 17.55
N ALA A 63 12.11 -13.47 18.60
CA ALA A 63 11.39 -14.10 19.72
C ALA A 63 10.18 -14.90 19.23
N ILE A 64 9.92 -16.06 19.85
CA ILE A 64 8.77 -16.91 19.59
C ILE A 64 7.77 -16.69 20.72
N ILE A 65 6.54 -16.31 20.37
CA ILE A 65 5.49 -16.01 21.36
C ILE A 65 4.84 -17.31 21.81
N ASP A 66 4.90 -17.57 23.12
CA ASP A 66 4.29 -18.75 23.73
C ASP A 66 2.82 -18.51 24.10
N ASN A 67 2.54 -17.35 24.70
CA ASN A 67 1.18 -16.87 24.95
C ASN A 67 1.17 -15.38 25.31
N VAL A 68 -0.01 -14.77 25.19
CA VAL A 68 -0.29 -13.40 25.61
C VAL A 68 -1.44 -13.42 26.63
N ARG A 69 -1.28 -12.71 27.74
CA ARG A 69 -2.30 -12.56 28.78
C ARG A 69 -2.59 -11.10 29.05
N PHE A 70 -3.81 -10.82 29.48
CA PHE A 70 -4.30 -9.46 29.68
C PHE A 70 -4.81 -9.32 31.11
N HIS A 71 -4.32 -8.31 31.82
CA HIS A 71 -4.68 -8.04 33.21
C HIS A 71 -5.23 -6.63 33.34
N GLY A 72 -6.33 -6.48 34.08
CA GLY A 72 -6.96 -5.19 34.30
C GLY A 72 -7.93 -5.21 35.46
N ALA A 73 -8.51 -4.06 35.76
CA ALA A 73 -9.55 -3.89 36.76
C ALA A 73 -10.72 -3.08 36.18
N ARG A 74 -11.90 -3.71 36.11
CA ARG A 74 -13.14 -3.07 35.66
C ARG A 74 -13.75 -2.18 36.73
N HIS A 75 -14.23 -1.04 36.31
CA HIS A 75 -15.06 -0.13 37.10
C HIS A 75 -16.37 0.14 36.34
N GLU A 76 -17.51 -0.01 37.01
CA GLU A 76 -18.79 0.39 36.43
C GLU A 76 -18.83 1.91 36.28
N ILE A 77 -19.21 2.38 35.09
CA ILE A 77 -19.28 3.81 34.76
C ILE A 77 -20.72 4.29 34.49
N GLY A 78 -21.70 3.39 34.52
CA GLY A 78 -23.12 3.71 34.43
C GLY A 78 -23.92 2.72 33.59
N THR A 79 -25.17 3.08 33.32
CA THR A 79 -26.09 2.31 32.47
C THR A 79 -26.24 2.97 31.10
N PHE A 80 -26.08 2.21 30.02
CA PHE A 80 -26.05 2.70 28.64
C PHE A 80 -26.85 1.80 27.70
N THR A 81 -27.33 2.33 26.59
CA THR A 81 -27.89 1.53 25.51
C THR A 81 -26.83 1.32 24.43
N ILE A 82 -26.10 0.21 24.51
CA ILE A 82 -25.14 -0.18 23.47
C ILE A 82 -25.85 -1.05 22.43
N GLN A 83 -25.74 -0.66 21.15
CA GLN A 83 -26.33 -1.41 20.04
C GLN A 83 -25.49 -2.64 19.68
N PRO A 84 -26.11 -3.71 19.16
CA PRO A 84 -25.39 -4.86 18.64
C PRO A 84 -24.59 -4.48 17.38
N LYS A 85 -23.45 -5.14 17.19
CA LYS A 85 -22.59 -4.94 16.03
C LYS A 85 -23.27 -5.47 14.78
N LEU A 86 -23.43 -4.59 13.79
CA LEU A 86 -23.98 -4.96 12.49
C LEU A 86 -23.02 -5.86 11.70
N PRO A 87 -23.53 -6.79 10.88
CA PRO A 87 -22.70 -7.60 10.00
C PRO A 87 -22.06 -6.75 8.89
N PRO A 88 -20.94 -7.21 8.31
CA PRO A 88 -20.40 -6.62 7.09
C PRO A 88 -21.34 -6.91 5.91
N LEU A 89 -21.34 -6.04 4.90
CA LEU A 89 -22.21 -6.20 3.72
C LEU A 89 -21.38 -6.44 2.46
N SER A 90 -21.70 -7.51 1.72
CA SER A 90 -21.11 -7.81 0.42
C SER A 90 -21.72 -6.95 -0.67
N LEU A 91 -20.89 -6.28 -1.48
CA LEU A 91 -21.32 -5.41 -2.58
C LEU A 91 -21.76 -6.16 -3.85
N SER A 92 -21.91 -7.48 -3.85
CA SER A 92 -22.35 -8.19 -5.07
C SER A 92 -23.15 -9.46 -4.82
N ASP A 93 -23.47 -9.80 -3.56
CA ASP A 93 -24.11 -11.08 -3.25
C ASP A 93 -25.17 -10.93 -2.15
N ALA A 94 -26.43 -10.81 -2.56
CA ALA A 94 -27.57 -10.72 -1.68
C ALA A 94 -27.79 -12.00 -0.85
N GLN A 95 -27.39 -13.17 -1.34
CA GLN A 95 -27.55 -14.42 -0.61
C GLN A 95 -26.57 -14.49 0.57
N ILE A 96 -25.34 -14.02 0.38
CA ILE A 96 -24.37 -13.86 1.46
C ILE A 96 -24.90 -12.88 2.51
N ASN A 97 -25.40 -11.71 2.09
CA ASN A 97 -25.96 -10.71 3.01
C ASN A 97 -27.12 -11.29 3.83
N LYS A 98 -28.02 -12.05 3.20
CA LYS A 98 -29.10 -12.75 3.90
C LYS A 98 -28.58 -13.70 4.98
N LYS A 99 -27.57 -14.52 4.68
CA LYS A 99 -26.97 -15.45 5.66
C LYS A 99 -26.32 -14.72 6.83
N LEU A 100 -25.64 -13.60 6.56
CA LEU A 100 -25.03 -12.79 7.60
C LEU A 100 -26.08 -12.11 8.49
N ASN A 101 -27.21 -11.68 7.92
CA ASN A 101 -28.34 -11.16 8.70
C ASN A 101 -29.00 -12.25 9.56
N GLU A 102 -29.17 -13.47 9.04
CA GLU A 102 -29.65 -14.61 9.84
C GLU A 102 -28.69 -14.94 11.00
N LEU A 103 -27.38 -14.88 10.76
CA LEU A 103 -26.36 -15.04 11.79
C LEU A 103 -26.42 -13.91 12.82
N TYR A 104 -26.54 -12.67 12.37
CA TYR A 104 -26.70 -11.49 13.22
C TYR A 104 -27.88 -11.61 14.16
N GLU A 105 -29.07 -11.96 13.67
CA GLU A 105 -30.24 -12.10 14.54
C GLU A 105 -30.05 -13.20 15.59
N LYS A 106 -29.47 -14.34 15.18
CA LYS A 106 -29.14 -15.43 16.10
C LYS A 106 -28.15 -14.98 17.20
N GLN A 107 -27.04 -14.36 16.81
CA GLN A 107 -26.00 -13.93 17.75
C GLN A 107 -26.47 -12.77 18.63
N ARG A 108 -27.20 -11.80 18.07
CA ARG A 108 -27.80 -10.69 18.80
C ARG A 108 -28.68 -11.20 19.93
N VAL A 109 -29.58 -12.15 19.67
CA VAL A 109 -30.42 -12.77 20.71
C VAL A 109 -29.55 -13.48 21.76
N GLN A 110 -28.51 -14.20 21.33
CA GLN A 110 -27.59 -14.88 22.23
C GLN A 110 -26.86 -13.90 23.17
N TYR A 111 -26.32 -12.79 22.66
CA TYR A 111 -25.64 -11.82 23.51
C TYR A 111 -26.62 -11.05 24.41
N TYR A 112 -27.71 -10.52 23.84
CA TYR A 112 -28.59 -9.59 24.56
C TYR A 112 -29.59 -10.26 25.51
N SER A 113 -29.77 -11.58 25.44
CA SER A 113 -30.60 -12.33 26.39
C SER A 113 -29.80 -12.89 27.57
N ASN A 114 -28.46 -12.84 27.52
CA ASN A 114 -27.58 -13.42 28.52
C ASN A 114 -27.00 -12.36 29.45
N ASN A 115 -27.15 -12.56 30.77
CA ASN A 115 -26.63 -11.64 31.78
C ASN A 115 -25.13 -11.86 32.03
N ILE A 116 -24.32 -11.64 31.00
CA ILE A 116 -22.87 -11.85 30.97
C ILE A 116 -22.20 -10.58 30.44
N ILE A 117 -21.06 -10.21 31.03
CA ILE A 117 -20.25 -9.07 30.57
C ILE A 117 -19.54 -9.45 29.26
N TYR A 118 -19.60 -8.58 28.26
CA TYR A 118 -18.92 -8.72 26.97
C TYR A 118 -18.09 -7.47 26.62
N PRO A 119 -16.84 -7.62 26.15
CA PRO A 119 -16.04 -8.83 26.20
C PRO A 119 -15.84 -9.31 27.65
N GLY A 120 -15.76 -10.63 27.84
CA GLY A 120 -15.48 -11.22 29.15
C GLY A 120 -14.03 -11.01 29.56
N GLU A 121 -13.11 -11.08 28.59
CA GLU A 121 -11.67 -10.90 28.71
C GLU A 121 -11.24 -9.43 28.65
N TYR A 122 -9.97 -9.16 28.97
CA TYR A 122 -9.37 -7.82 28.85
C TYR A 122 -8.67 -7.59 27.51
N GLY A 123 -8.45 -8.61 26.70
CA GLY A 123 -7.89 -8.44 25.37
C GLY A 123 -7.81 -9.73 24.58
N SER A 124 -7.33 -9.61 23.34
CA SER A 124 -7.07 -10.74 22.43
C SER A 124 -5.81 -10.50 21.61
N LEU A 125 -5.22 -11.60 21.13
CA LEU A 125 -4.16 -11.57 20.12
C LEU A 125 -4.81 -11.40 18.74
N GLN A 126 -4.36 -10.42 17.97
CA GLN A 126 -4.82 -10.19 16.59
C GLN A 126 -3.86 -10.78 15.56
N SER A 127 -2.56 -10.55 15.72
CA SER A 127 -1.53 -11.16 14.87
C SER A 127 -0.20 -11.30 15.61
N LYS A 128 0.63 -12.22 15.13
CA LYS A 128 2.03 -12.39 15.52
C LYS A 128 2.84 -12.52 14.23
N GLY A 129 3.99 -11.86 14.17
CA GLY A 129 4.81 -11.92 12.96
C GLY A 129 5.90 -10.87 12.98
N GLY A 130 6.00 -10.11 11.90
CA GLY A 130 7.13 -9.22 11.69
C GLY A 130 6.78 -8.00 10.85
N LEU A 131 7.46 -6.91 11.20
CA LEU A 131 7.57 -5.73 10.36
C LEU A 131 9.05 -5.61 9.98
N ARG A 132 9.44 -6.38 8.97
CA ARG A 132 10.80 -6.55 8.51
C ARG A 132 11.72 -7.09 9.60
N LYS A 133 12.69 -6.30 10.10
CA LYS A 133 13.57 -6.76 11.18
C LYS A 133 12.85 -6.87 12.52
N TYR A 134 11.74 -6.16 12.71
CA TYR A 134 11.02 -6.08 13.98
C TYR A 134 10.13 -7.30 14.14
N SER A 135 10.33 -8.10 15.18
CA SER A 135 9.35 -9.10 15.61
C SER A 135 8.23 -8.40 16.36
N VAL A 136 7.00 -8.58 15.90
CA VAL A 136 5.84 -7.85 16.41
C VAL A 136 4.69 -8.76 16.83
N VAL A 137 3.88 -8.26 17.76
CA VAL A 137 2.64 -8.85 18.25
C VAL A 137 1.59 -7.76 18.28
N THR A 138 0.49 -7.96 17.59
CA THR A 138 -0.65 -7.03 17.58
C THR A 138 -1.72 -7.53 18.52
N VAL A 139 -2.17 -6.68 19.43
CA VAL A 139 -3.16 -7.04 20.45
C VAL A 139 -4.30 -6.03 20.50
N ASP A 140 -5.48 -6.53 20.85
CA ASP A 140 -6.66 -5.73 21.12
C ASP A 140 -6.88 -5.63 22.62
N CYS A 141 -6.97 -4.41 23.15
CA CYS A 141 -7.22 -4.13 24.56
C CYS A 141 -8.66 -3.67 24.77
N TYR A 142 -9.44 -4.48 25.47
CA TYR A 142 -10.86 -4.26 25.77
C TYR A 142 -11.02 -3.37 27.01
N HIS A 143 -10.75 -2.08 26.83
CA HIS A 143 -10.93 -1.07 27.88
C HIS A 143 -12.40 -0.88 28.27
N PHE A 144 -13.33 -1.20 27.38
CA PHE A 144 -14.77 -1.15 27.63
C PHE A 144 -15.37 -2.55 27.59
N ALA A 145 -16.31 -2.81 28.50
CA ALA A 145 -17.09 -4.03 28.49
C ALA A 145 -18.53 -3.71 28.94
N TYR A 146 -19.51 -4.45 28.44
CA TYR A 146 -20.91 -4.14 28.60
C TYR A 146 -21.70 -5.40 28.98
N ASN A 147 -22.62 -5.25 29.92
CA ASN A 147 -23.60 -6.28 30.24
C ASN A 147 -24.96 -5.89 29.62
N PRO A 148 -25.45 -6.60 28.59
CA PRO A 148 -26.63 -6.18 27.86
C PRO A 148 -27.95 -6.33 28.62
N VAL A 149 -28.02 -7.22 29.62
CA VAL A 149 -29.26 -7.42 30.41
C VAL A 149 -29.40 -6.36 31.49
N THR A 150 -28.30 -6.03 32.17
CA THR A 150 -28.29 -4.98 33.22
C THR A 150 -28.04 -3.58 32.67
N GLN A 151 -27.63 -3.49 31.40
CA GLN A 151 -27.21 -2.27 30.71
C GLN A 151 -25.97 -1.60 31.32
N GLN A 152 -25.24 -2.29 32.20
CA GLN A 152 -24.05 -1.73 32.86
C GLN A 152 -22.86 -1.70 31.91
N LEU A 153 -22.22 -0.54 31.78
CA LEU A 153 -20.96 -0.35 31.07
C LEU A 153 -19.81 -0.29 32.08
N PHE A 154 -18.73 -0.98 31.75
CA PHE A 154 -17.52 -1.09 32.54
C PHE A 154 -16.34 -0.48 31.78
N TYR A 155 -15.46 0.16 32.52
CA TYR A 155 -14.25 0.80 32.03
C TYR A 155 -13.02 0.27 32.78
N THR A 156 -11.95 0.03 32.03
CA THR A 156 -10.65 -0.44 32.54
C THR A 156 -9.58 0.59 32.17
N PRO A 157 -9.14 1.46 33.10
CA PRO A 157 -8.25 2.59 32.79
C PRO A 157 -6.90 2.19 32.20
N ASN A 158 -6.40 1.01 32.58
CA ASN A 158 -5.13 0.47 32.12
C ASN A 158 -5.24 -1.05 32.01
N ILE A 159 -4.72 -1.61 30.92
CA ILE A 159 -4.59 -3.04 30.70
C ILE A 159 -3.10 -3.37 30.61
N THR A 160 -2.63 -4.27 31.46
CA THR A 160 -1.27 -4.79 31.40
C THR A 160 -1.27 -6.02 30.51
N VAL A 161 -0.51 -5.96 29.42
CA VAL A 161 -0.27 -7.09 28.50
C VAL A 161 0.98 -7.82 28.96
N GLU A 162 0.83 -9.09 29.30
CA GLU A 162 1.90 -10.02 29.65
C GLU A 162 2.20 -10.91 28.44
N ILE A 163 3.38 -10.75 27.85
CA ILE A 163 3.85 -11.52 26.70
C ILE A 163 4.90 -12.52 27.18
N ASN A 164 4.55 -13.80 27.16
CA ASN A 164 5.47 -14.89 27.42
C ASN A 164 6.12 -15.31 26.10
N TYR A 165 7.45 -15.31 26.05
CA TYR A 165 8.20 -15.67 24.85
C TYR A 165 9.48 -16.43 25.18
N HIS A 166 10.04 -17.08 24.17
CA HIS A 166 11.39 -17.63 24.23
C HIS A 166 12.19 -17.28 22.98
N MET A 167 13.51 -17.24 23.13
CA MET A 167 14.41 -16.98 22.00
C MET A 167 14.61 -18.26 21.17
N PRO A 168 14.72 -18.14 19.84
CA PRO A 168 14.99 -19.28 18.97
C PRO A 168 16.37 -19.87 19.29
N GLN A 169 16.50 -21.19 19.08
CA GLN A 169 17.80 -21.85 19.28
C GLN A 169 18.84 -21.24 18.33
N PRO A 170 20.06 -20.92 18.82
CA PRO A 170 21.14 -20.44 17.96
C PRO A 170 21.39 -21.39 16.79
N GLY A 171 21.45 -20.84 15.57
CA GLY A 171 21.63 -21.62 14.35
C GLY A 171 20.37 -22.29 13.79
N SER A 172 19.19 -22.11 14.42
CA SER A 172 17.91 -22.46 13.79
C SER A 172 17.60 -21.55 12.60
N ASP A 173 16.70 -21.99 11.71
CA ASP A 173 16.27 -21.21 10.54
C ASP A 173 15.67 -19.85 10.95
N ARG A 174 14.91 -19.82 12.06
CA ARG A 174 14.39 -18.58 12.64
C ARG A 174 15.53 -17.66 13.09
N ALA A 175 16.48 -18.16 13.88
CA ALA A 175 17.63 -17.34 14.28
C ALA A 175 18.41 -16.80 13.07
N ALA A 176 18.61 -17.62 12.04
CA ALA A 176 19.29 -17.22 10.81
C ALA A 176 18.51 -16.17 9.99
N PHE A 177 17.18 -16.21 9.99
CA PHE A 177 16.34 -15.21 9.33
C PHE A 177 16.56 -13.82 9.91
N TRP A 178 16.45 -13.67 11.23
CA TRP A 178 16.63 -12.37 11.88
C TRP A 178 18.09 -11.90 11.88
N GLU A 179 19.06 -12.81 11.92
CA GLU A 179 20.48 -12.45 11.79
C GLU A 179 20.78 -11.73 10.46
N ARG A 180 20.08 -12.09 9.36
CA ARG A 180 20.22 -11.39 8.07
C ARG A 180 19.64 -9.97 8.09
N LEU A 181 18.67 -9.71 8.95
CA LEU A 181 17.94 -8.44 9.02
C LEU A 181 18.43 -7.52 10.15
N LYS A 182 19.38 -7.95 10.99
CA LYS A 182 19.83 -7.21 12.17
C LYS A 182 20.31 -5.77 11.86
N ASP A 183 20.85 -5.57 10.67
CA ASP A 183 21.41 -4.30 10.20
C ASP A 183 20.44 -3.50 9.31
N ASP A 184 19.28 -4.08 8.97
CA ASP A 184 18.31 -3.48 8.06
C ASP A 184 17.62 -2.26 8.70
N ILE A 185 17.58 -1.12 7.99
CA ILE A 185 16.89 0.10 8.42
C ILE A 185 15.79 0.54 7.44
N THR A 186 15.41 -0.34 6.52
CA THR A 186 14.51 -0.05 5.41
C THR A 186 13.16 0.43 5.94
N PHE A 187 12.62 -0.29 6.93
CA PHE A 187 11.29 -0.05 7.51
C PHE A 187 11.33 0.70 8.86
N ASP A 188 12.47 1.25 9.28
CA ASP A 188 12.60 1.90 10.60
C ASP A 188 11.63 3.07 10.82
N LYS A 189 11.31 3.83 9.76
CA LYS A 189 10.31 4.90 9.86
C LYS A 189 8.89 4.37 10.04
N ILE A 190 8.54 3.30 9.32
CA ILE A 190 7.24 2.63 9.46
C ILE A 190 7.14 2.06 10.87
N ALA A 191 8.19 1.37 11.34
CA ALA A 191 8.26 0.81 12.69
C ALA A 191 8.12 1.88 13.78
N ALA A 192 8.79 3.03 13.62
CA ALA A 192 8.67 4.14 14.56
C ALA A 192 7.25 4.71 14.66
N GLU A 193 6.48 4.64 13.58
CA GLU A 193 5.08 5.08 13.55
C GLU A 193 4.12 4.01 14.10
N LYS A 194 4.37 2.73 13.78
CA LYS A 194 3.43 1.63 14.04
C LYS A 194 3.62 0.94 15.38
N ILE A 195 4.84 0.90 15.90
CA ILE A 195 5.14 0.13 17.12
C ILE A 195 4.90 0.99 18.35
N TYR A 196 3.94 0.59 19.19
CA TYR A 196 3.54 1.33 20.38
C TYR A 196 4.68 1.51 21.39
N ASN A 197 5.47 0.46 21.63
CA ASN A 197 6.61 0.48 22.55
C ASN A 197 7.95 0.79 21.87
N TYR A 198 7.94 1.43 20.69
CA TYR A 198 9.15 1.65 19.86
C TYR A 198 10.33 2.21 20.64
N GLU A 199 10.12 3.30 21.39
CA GLU A 199 11.16 3.96 22.19
C GLU A 199 11.79 3.04 23.26
N GLN A 200 11.01 2.10 23.81
CA GLN A 200 11.46 1.19 24.86
C GLN A 200 12.32 0.04 24.30
N VAL A 201 12.08 -0.35 23.05
CA VAL A 201 12.70 -1.52 22.43
C VAL A 201 13.89 -1.19 21.54
N GLN A 202 14.21 0.09 21.33
CA GLN A 202 15.28 0.53 20.42
C GLN A 202 16.61 -0.18 20.67
N THR A 203 16.93 -0.51 21.93
CA THR A 203 18.17 -1.21 22.29
C THR A 203 18.28 -2.61 21.68
N TRP A 204 17.16 -3.30 21.46
CA TRP A 204 17.15 -4.63 20.85
C TRP A 204 17.37 -4.59 19.34
N TYR A 205 16.95 -3.50 18.70
CA TYR A 205 16.96 -3.32 17.24
C TYR A 205 18.05 -2.38 16.73
N ARG A 206 18.91 -1.90 17.63
CA ARG A 206 19.99 -0.98 17.32
C ARG A 206 21.10 -1.69 16.52
N THR A 207 21.45 -1.09 15.39
CA THR A 207 22.65 -1.44 14.60
C THR A 207 23.65 -0.28 14.58
N LEU A 208 24.94 -0.62 14.44
CA LEU A 208 26.02 0.35 14.17
C LEU A 208 26.46 0.33 12.69
N THR A 209 25.92 -0.59 11.91
CA THR A 209 26.24 -0.86 10.50
C THR A 209 24.98 -0.87 9.66
N PRO A 210 24.19 0.23 9.67
CA PRO A 210 22.87 0.26 9.05
C PRO A 210 22.95 0.02 7.53
N THR A 211 22.08 -0.86 7.03
CA THR A 211 21.88 -1.15 5.61
C THR A 211 20.44 -0.88 5.22
N ARG A 212 20.22 -0.36 4.01
CA ARG A 212 18.88 -0.16 3.45
C ARG A 212 18.78 -0.99 2.19
N ALA A 213 17.78 -1.85 2.13
CA ALA A 213 17.46 -2.56 0.89
C ALA A 213 17.04 -1.55 -0.18
N ASN A 214 17.53 -1.76 -1.40
CA ASN A 214 17.15 -1.03 -2.59
C ASN A 214 16.77 -1.97 -3.75
N GLY A 215 16.67 -3.27 -3.48
CA GLY A 215 16.31 -4.29 -4.44
C GLY A 215 14.86 -4.18 -4.88
N PHE A 216 14.66 -4.20 -6.20
CA PHE A 216 13.37 -4.28 -6.85
C PHE A 216 13.32 -5.54 -7.72
N HIS A 217 12.59 -6.56 -7.25
CA HIS A 217 12.54 -7.85 -7.93
C HIS A 217 11.29 -7.92 -8.81
N ILE A 218 11.49 -8.03 -10.12
CA ILE A 218 10.43 -8.26 -11.09
C ILE A 218 10.38 -9.77 -11.36
N ILE A 219 9.31 -10.42 -10.90
CA ILE A 219 9.11 -11.85 -11.08
C ILE A 219 8.11 -12.04 -12.23
N LEU A 220 8.49 -12.84 -13.23
CA LEU A 220 7.72 -13.04 -14.46
C LEU A 220 8.02 -14.39 -15.12
N GLN A 221 7.22 -14.82 -16.08
CA GLN A 221 7.58 -15.99 -16.90
C GLN A 221 8.71 -15.62 -17.87
N SER A 222 9.64 -16.53 -18.17
CA SER A 222 10.76 -16.28 -19.09
C SER A 222 10.37 -15.68 -20.45
N SER A 223 9.18 -15.99 -20.96
CA SER A 223 8.63 -15.43 -22.20
C SER A 223 8.27 -13.93 -22.13
N GLN A 224 8.25 -13.36 -20.93
CA GLN A 224 7.80 -12.00 -20.63
C GLN A 224 8.95 -11.04 -20.36
N THR A 225 10.22 -11.49 -20.35
CA THR A 225 11.37 -10.65 -19.97
C THR A 225 11.46 -9.39 -20.80
N ASP A 226 11.18 -9.49 -22.11
CA ASP A 226 11.27 -8.35 -23.02
C ASP A 226 10.21 -7.28 -22.73
N ALA A 227 9.09 -7.65 -22.10
CA ALA A 227 8.00 -6.74 -21.80
C ALA A 227 8.37 -5.66 -20.77
N VAL A 228 9.37 -5.92 -19.92
CA VAL A 228 9.72 -5.03 -18.81
C VAL A 228 11.03 -4.27 -19.03
N ASN A 229 11.71 -4.45 -20.17
CA ASN A 229 13.04 -3.87 -20.43
C ASN A 229 13.10 -2.34 -20.20
N ASP A 230 12.07 -1.62 -20.67
CA ASP A 230 12.00 -0.17 -20.52
C ASP A 230 11.76 0.23 -19.06
N LEU A 231 10.90 -0.51 -18.35
CA LEU A 231 10.65 -0.28 -16.92
C LEU A 231 11.89 -0.57 -16.08
N VAL A 232 12.61 -1.66 -16.38
CA VAL A 232 13.90 -2.00 -15.74
C VAL A 232 14.89 -0.86 -15.92
N SER A 233 15.10 -0.40 -17.15
CA SER A 233 16.02 0.69 -17.46
C SER A 233 15.63 1.98 -16.75
N TYR A 234 14.33 2.29 -16.72
CA TYR A 234 13.78 3.45 -16.03
C TYR A 234 14.03 3.39 -14.51
N ARG A 235 13.72 2.26 -13.85
CA ARG A 235 13.93 2.11 -12.41
C ARG A 235 15.42 2.05 -12.03
N GLN A 236 16.27 1.45 -12.85
CA GLN A 236 17.72 1.52 -12.67
C GLN A 236 18.24 2.97 -12.76
N SER A 237 17.73 3.77 -13.70
CA SER A 237 18.07 5.20 -13.79
C SER A 237 17.66 6.00 -12.55
N GLN A 238 16.72 5.48 -11.78
CA GLN A 238 16.22 6.05 -10.53
C GLN A 238 16.93 5.51 -9.28
N GLY A 239 17.94 4.64 -9.44
CA GLY A 239 18.78 4.11 -8.37
C GLY A 239 18.30 2.80 -7.73
N PHE A 240 17.26 2.16 -8.28
CA PHE A 240 16.84 0.83 -7.82
C PHE A 240 17.82 -0.24 -8.32
N ASP A 241 18.10 -1.23 -7.48
CA ASP A 241 18.79 -2.45 -7.89
C ASP A 241 17.76 -3.45 -8.45
N VAL A 242 17.56 -3.42 -9.77
CA VAL A 242 16.46 -4.16 -10.41
C VAL A 242 16.91 -5.55 -10.83
N HIS A 243 16.22 -6.57 -10.32
CA HIS A 243 16.45 -7.99 -10.64
C HIS A 243 15.25 -8.57 -11.38
N VAL A 244 15.46 -9.08 -12.59
CA VAL A 244 14.42 -9.83 -13.33
C VAL A 244 14.60 -11.32 -13.05
N VAL A 245 13.60 -11.93 -12.43
CA VAL A 245 13.64 -13.32 -11.96
C VAL A 245 12.53 -14.10 -12.63
N THR A 246 12.85 -15.26 -13.19
CA THR A 246 11.83 -16.04 -13.90
C THR A 246 11.11 -17.04 -12.99
N THR A 247 9.83 -17.28 -13.22
CA THR A 247 9.08 -18.32 -12.50
C THR A 247 9.66 -19.70 -12.75
N GLU A 248 10.25 -19.97 -13.92
CA GLU A 248 10.94 -21.23 -14.21
C GLU A 248 12.22 -21.39 -13.38
N HIS A 249 12.96 -20.30 -13.15
CA HIS A 249 14.12 -20.33 -12.27
C HIS A 249 13.69 -20.65 -10.83
N ILE A 250 12.67 -19.97 -10.32
CA ILE A 250 12.14 -20.21 -8.97
C ILE A 250 11.61 -21.65 -8.85
N ASP A 251 10.79 -22.10 -9.81
CA ASP A 251 10.18 -23.43 -9.76
C ASP A 251 11.21 -24.58 -9.75
N SER A 252 12.36 -24.37 -10.41
CA SER A 252 13.43 -25.36 -10.50
C SER A 252 14.48 -25.28 -9.39
N THR A 253 14.54 -24.19 -8.62
CA THR A 253 15.62 -23.96 -7.63
C THR A 253 15.15 -23.75 -6.19
N VAL A 254 13.87 -23.45 -5.99
CA VAL A 254 13.31 -23.15 -4.66
C VAL A 254 12.36 -24.27 -4.23
N ASP A 255 12.55 -24.73 -3.01
CA ASP A 255 11.68 -25.74 -2.40
C ASP A 255 10.31 -25.16 -2.02
N GLY A 256 9.26 -25.95 -2.23
CA GLY A 256 7.87 -25.60 -1.93
C GLY A 256 6.89 -26.60 -2.55
N THR A 257 5.70 -26.66 -1.99
CA THR A 257 4.61 -27.57 -2.42
C THR A 257 4.01 -27.16 -3.76
N ASP A 258 3.94 -25.86 -4.03
CA ASP A 258 3.43 -25.29 -5.27
C ASP A 258 4.18 -23.99 -5.65
N LEU A 259 3.91 -23.47 -6.85
CA LEU A 259 4.59 -22.28 -7.36
C LEU A 259 4.39 -21.04 -6.47
N PRO A 260 3.19 -20.71 -5.95
CA PRO A 260 3.05 -19.60 -5.01
C PRO A 260 3.94 -19.76 -3.77
N GLN A 261 4.00 -20.94 -3.15
CA GLN A 261 4.88 -21.15 -2.00
C GLN A 261 6.36 -21.01 -2.39
N LYS A 262 6.77 -21.51 -3.56
CA LYS A 262 8.14 -21.32 -4.05
C LYS A 262 8.48 -19.85 -4.31
N ILE A 263 7.56 -19.07 -4.87
CA ILE A 263 7.73 -17.62 -5.05
C ILE A 263 7.86 -16.92 -3.69
N ARG A 264 6.99 -17.23 -2.72
CA ARG A 264 7.09 -16.66 -1.37
C ARG A 264 8.42 -17.04 -0.72
N ASN A 265 8.83 -18.31 -0.78
CA ASN A 265 10.10 -18.77 -0.24
C ASN A 265 11.32 -18.11 -0.89
N TYR A 266 11.26 -17.84 -2.21
CA TYR A 266 12.27 -17.03 -2.89
C TYR A 266 12.39 -15.63 -2.29
N LEU A 267 11.26 -14.94 -2.11
CA LEU A 267 11.23 -13.60 -1.51
C LEU A 267 11.75 -13.62 -0.06
N ARG A 268 11.34 -14.62 0.74
CA ARG A 268 11.83 -14.81 2.13
C ARG A 268 13.35 -15.05 2.21
N ALA A 269 13.91 -15.78 1.26
CA ALA A 269 15.35 -16.03 1.20
C ALA A 269 16.16 -14.76 0.87
N ASN A 270 15.56 -13.83 0.11
CA ASN A 270 16.20 -12.61 -0.39
C ASN A 270 15.72 -11.32 0.32
N ILE A 271 14.96 -11.44 1.41
CA ILE A 271 14.30 -10.32 2.10
C ILE A 271 15.25 -9.18 2.53
N ALA A 272 16.51 -9.50 2.83
CA ALA A 272 17.51 -8.49 3.21
C ALA A 272 17.87 -7.54 2.05
N ASP A 273 17.71 -7.98 0.80
CA ASP A 273 18.02 -7.21 -0.40
C ASP A 273 16.77 -6.53 -0.98
N ILE A 274 15.59 -7.13 -0.76
CA ILE A 274 14.32 -6.71 -1.39
C ILE A 274 13.62 -5.64 -0.57
N GLN A 275 13.24 -4.55 -1.23
CA GLN A 275 12.22 -3.61 -0.71
C GLN A 275 10.91 -3.73 -1.50
N TYR A 276 11.01 -4.01 -2.81
CA TYR A 276 9.88 -4.04 -3.72
C TYR A 276 9.84 -5.33 -4.54
N ALA A 277 8.65 -5.86 -4.79
CA ALA A 277 8.43 -6.93 -5.75
C ALA A 277 7.29 -6.60 -6.73
N LEU A 278 7.51 -6.84 -8.02
CA LEU A 278 6.50 -6.70 -9.07
C LEU A 278 6.26 -8.05 -9.75
N PHE A 279 5.00 -8.48 -9.76
CA PHE A 279 4.55 -9.71 -10.42
C PHE A 279 4.00 -9.40 -11.81
N VAL A 280 4.60 -9.93 -12.87
CA VAL A 280 4.16 -9.68 -14.26
C VAL A 280 3.70 -10.98 -14.91
N GLY A 281 2.44 -10.96 -15.39
CA GLY A 281 1.83 -12.04 -16.14
C GLY A 281 0.39 -12.32 -15.73
N PHE A 282 -0.35 -12.98 -16.62
CA PHE A 282 -1.69 -13.48 -16.31
C PHE A 282 -1.64 -14.57 -15.22
N ILE A 283 -2.75 -14.82 -14.51
CA ILE A 283 -2.76 -15.70 -13.32
C ILE A 283 -2.23 -17.12 -13.58
N THR A 284 -2.32 -17.61 -14.82
CA THR A 284 -1.79 -18.93 -15.21
C THR A 284 -0.26 -18.98 -15.24
N ASN A 285 0.39 -17.84 -15.47
CA ASN A 285 1.85 -17.73 -15.57
C ASN A 285 2.46 -17.13 -14.29
N MET A 286 1.70 -16.26 -13.62
CA MET A 286 2.07 -15.59 -12.38
C MET A 286 0.93 -15.73 -11.35
N PRO A 287 0.92 -16.81 -10.56
CA PRO A 287 -0.22 -17.12 -9.71
C PRO A 287 -0.35 -16.15 -8.53
N MET A 288 -1.57 -16.05 -8.00
CA MET A 288 -1.85 -15.47 -6.67
C MET A 288 -2.11 -16.62 -5.69
N ARG A 289 -1.88 -16.41 -4.39
CA ARG A 289 -2.34 -17.37 -3.38
C ARG A 289 -3.83 -17.21 -3.19
N TYR A 290 -4.56 -18.31 -3.25
CA TYR A 290 -5.96 -18.34 -2.85
C TYR A 290 -6.07 -18.60 -1.36
N THR A 291 -6.84 -17.78 -0.67
CA THR A 291 -7.13 -17.93 0.76
C THR A 291 -8.58 -18.35 0.97
N VAL A 292 -8.88 -18.88 2.16
CA VAL A 292 -10.23 -19.16 2.65
C VAL A 292 -10.37 -18.55 4.05
N PRO A 293 -10.81 -17.29 4.21
CA PRO A 293 -10.82 -16.62 5.51
C PRO A 293 -11.64 -17.29 6.61
N VAL A 294 -12.57 -18.20 6.28
CA VAL A 294 -13.46 -18.86 7.25
C VAL A 294 -13.19 -20.36 7.23
N ASN A 295 -12.84 -20.93 8.39
CA ASN A 295 -12.41 -22.32 8.54
C ASN A 295 -13.34 -23.30 7.81
N ASN A 296 -12.73 -24.15 6.99
CA ASN A 296 -13.35 -25.23 6.24
C ASN A 296 -14.57 -24.77 5.40
N SER A 297 -14.63 -23.48 5.04
CA SER A 297 -15.73 -22.88 4.28
C SER A 297 -15.25 -22.29 2.95
N PRO A 298 -14.70 -23.12 2.03
CA PRO A 298 -14.13 -22.65 0.78
C PRO A 298 -15.10 -21.93 -0.14
N GLY A 299 -16.41 -22.15 0.00
CA GLY A 299 -17.48 -21.76 -0.94
C GLY A 299 -17.30 -20.38 -1.58
N TRP A 300 -17.85 -19.33 -0.97
CA TRP A 300 -17.76 -17.96 -1.50
C TRP A 300 -16.43 -17.27 -1.18
N TYR A 301 -15.52 -18.00 -0.54
CA TYR A 301 -14.38 -17.47 0.18
C TYR A 301 -13.03 -17.80 -0.46
N TYR A 302 -13.00 -18.32 -1.70
CA TYR A 302 -11.76 -18.40 -2.47
C TYR A 302 -11.31 -17.01 -2.93
N LEU A 303 -10.55 -16.31 -2.07
CA LEU A 303 -10.08 -14.95 -2.30
C LEU A 303 -8.61 -14.99 -2.76
N PRO A 304 -8.29 -14.58 -4.00
CA PRO A 304 -6.91 -14.50 -4.44
C PRO A 304 -6.24 -13.25 -3.88
N THR A 305 -5.04 -13.38 -3.31
CA THR A 305 -4.31 -12.26 -2.70
C THR A 305 -2.81 -12.27 -3.03
N ASP A 306 -2.26 -11.06 -3.17
CA ASP A 306 -0.81 -10.83 -3.19
C ASP A 306 -0.27 -10.44 -1.79
N LEU A 307 -1.13 -10.28 -0.77
CA LEU A 307 -0.68 -10.09 0.62
C LEU A 307 0.25 -11.22 1.07
N TYR A 308 -0.03 -12.44 0.61
CA TYR A 308 0.79 -13.63 0.82
C TYR A 308 2.26 -13.45 0.40
N TYR A 309 2.53 -12.67 -0.64
CA TYR A 309 3.90 -12.39 -1.08
C TYR A 309 4.53 -11.18 -0.37
N GLY A 310 3.73 -10.40 0.35
CA GLY A 310 4.18 -9.26 1.14
C GLY A 310 4.52 -9.64 2.59
N ASP A 311 3.76 -10.54 3.21
CA ASP A 311 4.09 -11.14 4.51
C ASP A 311 5.12 -12.27 4.32
N LEU A 312 6.33 -12.07 4.83
CA LEU A 312 7.49 -12.94 4.63
C LEU A 312 8.08 -13.47 5.94
N THR A 313 7.54 -13.10 7.09
CA THR A 313 8.15 -13.36 8.38
C THR A 313 8.23 -14.86 8.67
N ASP A 314 7.09 -15.52 8.80
CA ASP A 314 7.02 -16.93 9.16
C ASP A 314 6.70 -17.85 7.96
N PRO A 315 7.20 -19.10 7.95
CA PRO A 315 6.85 -20.07 6.91
C PRO A 315 5.37 -20.40 6.97
N ASP A 316 4.80 -20.92 5.88
CA ASP A 316 3.37 -21.25 5.81
C ASP A 316 2.94 -22.16 6.98
N SER A 317 3.77 -23.15 7.34
CA SER A 317 3.54 -24.09 8.45
C SER A 317 3.44 -23.45 9.84
N LEU A 318 3.71 -22.15 9.97
CA LEU A 318 3.60 -21.38 11.20
C LEU A 318 2.75 -20.10 11.02
N SER A 319 2.15 -19.92 9.83
CA SER A 319 1.39 -18.72 9.48
C SER A 319 0.21 -19.09 8.57
N TRP A 320 0.39 -18.98 7.26
CA TRP A 320 -0.65 -19.07 6.23
C TRP A 320 -1.28 -20.44 6.01
N ASN A 321 -0.69 -21.52 6.55
CA ASN A 321 -1.23 -22.89 6.53
C ASN A 321 -0.64 -23.65 7.72
N SER A 322 -1.06 -23.25 8.92
CA SER A 322 -0.51 -23.71 10.20
C SER A 322 -1.00 -25.12 10.57
N ASP A 323 -2.20 -25.50 10.11
CA ASP A 323 -2.79 -26.81 10.36
C ASP A 323 -2.39 -27.88 9.31
N GLY A 324 -1.80 -27.44 8.18
CA GLY A 324 -1.24 -28.28 7.13
C GLY A 324 -2.28 -28.82 6.15
N ASP A 325 -3.43 -28.18 6.02
CA ASP A 325 -4.51 -28.61 5.15
C ASP A 325 -4.42 -27.99 3.73
N ALA A 326 -5.51 -28.02 2.95
CA ALA A 326 -5.54 -27.51 1.57
C ALA A 326 -5.98 -26.03 1.46
N TYR A 327 -6.40 -25.44 2.58
CA TYR A 327 -6.84 -24.07 2.71
C TYR A 327 -5.71 -23.23 3.31
N TYR A 328 -5.75 -21.93 3.02
CA TYR A 328 -4.71 -21.01 3.46
C TYR A 328 -5.39 -19.74 3.99
N GLY A 329 -4.84 -19.16 5.04
CA GLY A 329 -5.33 -17.91 5.62
C GLY A 329 -6.71 -18.03 6.28
N GLU A 330 -7.01 -19.18 6.86
CA GLU A 330 -8.20 -19.45 7.67
C GLU A 330 -8.14 -18.72 9.01
N VAL A 331 -8.66 -17.49 9.06
CA VAL A 331 -8.54 -16.56 10.20
C VAL A 331 -9.80 -16.45 11.06
N PHE A 332 -10.92 -17.01 10.60
CA PHE A 332 -12.21 -16.94 11.28
C PHE A 332 -12.86 -18.31 11.44
N ASN A 333 -13.56 -18.51 12.56
CA ASN A 333 -14.48 -19.63 12.69
C ASN A 333 -15.79 -19.39 11.90
N SER A 334 -16.72 -20.36 11.91
CA SER A 334 -18.01 -20.26 11.20
C SER A 334 -18.98 -19.17 11.70
N ASN A 335 -18.71 -18.55 12.85
CA ASN A 335 -19.45 -17.41 13.38
C ASN A 335 -18.78 -16.05 13.08
N TYR A 336 -17.67 -16.06 12.32
CA TYR A 336 -16.82 -14.89 12.07
C TYR A 336 -16.11 -14.34 13.31
N ASP A 337 -15.94 -15.15 14.35
CA ASP A 337 -15.01 -14.80 15.44
C ASP A 337 -13.57 -15.03 14.97
N PRO A 338 -12.59 -14.21 15.38
CA PRO A 338 -11.16 -14.34 15.02
C PRO A 338 -10.49 -15.52 15.75
N LEU A 339 -11.00 -16.71 15.49
CA LEU A 339 -10.57 -18.01 16.02
C LEU A 339 -10.34 -18.96 14.84
N GLY A 340 -9.42 -18.56 13.96
CA GLY A 340 -9.02 -19.30 12.77
C GLY A 340 -8.12 -20.50 13.06
N ASP A 341 -7.94 -21.35 12.05
CA ASP A 341 -6.99 -22.47 12.06
C ASP A 341 -5.57 -22.03 11.60
N ASP A 342 -5.46 -20.85 10.97
CA ASP A 342 -4.22 -20.22 10.50
C ASP A 342 -3.92 -18.88 11.19
N ASP A 343 -2.65 -18.48 11.16
CA ASP A 343 -2.11 -17.27 11.79
C ASP A 343 -1.31 -16.40 10.79
N PRO A 344 -1.86 -15.97 9.64
CA PRO A 344 -1.16 -15.04 8.77
C PRO A 344 -0.88 -13.71 9.47
N ASP A 345 0.19 -13.02 9.08
CA ASP A 345 0.43 -11.63 9.47
C ASP A 345 0.00 -10.70 8.33
N TYR A 346 -0.61 -9.56 8.70
CA TYR A 346 -1.00 -8.54 7.72
C TYR A 346 0.07 -7.45 7.57
N HIS A 347 1.10 -7.45 8.42
CA HIS A 347 2.25 -6.59 8.25
C HIS A 347 3.11 -7.12 7.10
N GLN A 348 3.11 -6.38 5.98
CA GLN A 348 3.98 -6.72 4.88
C GLN A 348 5.43 -6.31 5.18
N ASP A 349 6.38 -7.20 4.88
CA ASP A 349 7.81 -6.96 5.02
C ASP A 349 8.44 -6.27 3.79
N ILE A 350 7.71 -6.35 2.66
CA ILE A 350 8.05 -5.71 1.37
C ILE A 350 6.79 -5.14 0.71
N HIS A 351 6.98 -4.15 -0.15
CA HIS A 351 5.89 -3.59 -0.95
C HIS A 351 5.73 -4.39 -2.24
N VAL A 352 4.50 -4.76 -2.58
CA VAL A 352 4.20 -5.62 -3.73
C VAL A 352 3.20 -4.97 -4.69
N GLY A 353 3.36 -5.24 -5.98
CA GLY A 353 2.41 -4.84 -7.01
C GLY A 353 2.37 -5.84 -8.17
N ARG A 354 1.38 -5.69 -9.06
CA ARG A 354 1.12 -6.63 -10.15
C ARG A 354 0.80 -5.96 -11.49
N ILE A 355 1.36 -6.49 -12.58
CA ILE A 355 0.87 -6.26 -13.95
C ILE A 355 0.22 -7.58 -14.42
N PRO A 356 -1.13 -7.68 -14.40
CA PRO A 356 -1.83 -8.96 -14.47
C PRO A 356 -2.09 -9.45 -15.91
N VAL A 357 -1.25 -9.07 -16.87
CA VAL A 357 -1.38 -9.45 -18.28
C VAL A 357 -0.03 -9.84 -18.86
N ASP A 358 -0.05 -10.61 -19.95
CA ASP A 358 1.15 -11.00 -20.68
C ASP A 358 1.47 -9.99 -21.81
N HIS A 359 2.62 -10.17 -22.45
CA HIS A 359 3.11 -9.46 -23.62
C HIS A 359 2.20 -9.71 -24.85
N PRO A 360 1.96 -8.69 -25.71
CA PRO A 360 2.56 -7.35 -25.72
C PRO A 360 1.92 -6.33 -24.77
N THR A 361 0.77 -6.63 -24.19
CA THR A 361 0.01 -5.68 -23.36
C THR A 361 0.78 -5.24 -22.12
N ALA A 362 1.54 -6.15 -21.49
CA ALA A 362 2.40 -5.82 -20.36
C ALA A 362 3.44 -4.71 -20.68
N ALA A 363 4.00 -4.71 -21.89
CA ALA A 363 4.96 -3.69 -22.31
C ALA A 363 4.32 -2.31 -22.48
N ALA A 364 3.10 -2.27 -23.04
CA ALA A 364 2.32 -1.04 -23.15
C ALA A 364 1.99 -0.45 -21.77
N ILE A 365 1.62 -1.30 -20.81
CA ILE A 365 1.38 -0.90 -19.42
C ILE A 365 2.65 -0.32 -18.78
N CYS A 366 3.81 -0.95 -18.98
CA CYS A 366 5.08 -0.42 -18.49
C CYS A 366 5.36 1.00 -19.02
N SER A 367 5.11 1.25 -20.31
CA SER A 367 5.24 2.57 -20.91
C SER A 367 4.29 3.60 -20.29
N THR A 368 3.03 3.22 -20.05
CA THR A 368 2.05 4.07 -19.34
C THR A 368 2.51 4.41 -17.93
N ILE A 369 3.05 3.43 -17.18
CA ILE A 369 3.59 3.64 -15.84
C ILE A 369 4.74 4.65 -15.87
N ILE A 370 5.68 4.52 -16.81
CA ILE A 370 6.82 5.44 -16.96
C ILE A 370 6.33 6.86 -17.30
N ALA A 371 5.37 6.97 -18.24
CA ALA A 371 4.80 8.26 -18.63
C ALA A 371 4.10 8.95 -17.44
N PHE A 372 3.35 8.18 -16.64
CA PHE A 372 2.72 8.70 -15.44
C PHE A 372 3.75 9.09 -14.36
N ASP A 373 4.75 8.25 -14.09
CA ASP A 373 5.77 8.49 -13.05
C ASP A 373 6.71 9.65 -13.39
N SER A 374 6.92 9.95 -14.67
CA SER A 374 7.75 11.07 -15.13
C SER A 374 7.01 12.39 -15.27
N ASN A 375 5.67 12.36 -15.28
CA ASN A 375 4.85 13.56 -15.39
C ASN A 375 4.60 14.18 -14.00
N THR A 376 4.89 15.48 -13.88
CA THR A 376 4.82 16.28 -12.64
C THR A 376 3.79 17.40 -12.71
N ASP A 377 2.91 17.40 -13.71
CA ASP A 377 1.85 18.40 -13.84
C ASP A 377 0.78 18.23 -12.74
N ALA A 378 0.93 19.00 -11.66
CA ALA A 378 0.05 18.97 -10.51
C ALA A 378 -1.42 19.25 -10.87
N SER A 379 -1.69 20.03 -11.93
CA SER A 379 -3.06 20.42 -12.28
C SER A 379 -3.95 19.25 -12.65
N TYR A 380 -3.37 18.18 -13.22
CA TYR A 380 -4.10 16.94 -13.46
C TYR A 380 -3.87 15.92 -12.36
N LYS A 381 -2.66 15.82 -11.78
CA LYS A 381 -2.34 14.83 -10.74
C LYS A 381 -3.25 14.95 -9.52
N GLU A 382 -3.48 16.17 -9.05
CA GLU A 382 -4.31 16.45 -7.88
C GLU A 382 -5.81 16.48 -8.21
N ALA A 383 -6.17 16.46 -9.50
CA ALA A 383 -7.57 16.51 -9.90
C ALA A 383 -8.24 15.14 -9.77
N ALA A 384 -9.39 15.10 -9.11
CA ALA A 384 -10.07 13.87 -8.74
C ALA A 384 -11.44 13.70 -9.42
N LEU A 385 -11.77 12.47 -9.81
CA LEU A 385 -13.11 12.04 -10.19
C LEU A 385 -13.65 11.06 -9.13
N LEU A 386 -14.74 11.43 -8.46
CA LEU A 386 -15.33 10.72 -7.32
C LEU A 386 -16.80 10.29 -7.59
N PRO A 387 -17.03 9.28 -8.43
CA PRO A 387 -18.35 8.74 -8.72
C PRO A 387 -18.80 7.75 -7.64
N ALA A 388 -19.95 8.00 -7.02
CA ALA A 388 -20.47 7.13 -5.98
C ALA A 388 -21.98 6.91 -6.13
N SER A 389 -22.38 5.64 -6.04
CA SER A 389 -23.78 5.25 -6.00
C SER A 389 -24.29 5.08 -4.57
N ILE A 390 -25.53 4.62 -4.41
CA ILE A 390 -26.08 4.07 -3.17
C ILE A 390 -25.97 2.54 -3.26
N PRO A 391 -24.94 1.90 -2.64
CA PRO A 391 -24.83 0.45 -2.63
C PRO A 391 -25.97 -0.30 -1.91
N PHE A 392 -26.58 0.30 -0.89
CA PHE A 392 -27.66 -0.35 -0.15
C PHE A 392 -28.69 0.68 0.27
N TYR A 393 -29.96 0.44 -0.01
CA TYR A 393 -31.02 1.31 0.47
C TYR A 393 -31.42 0.98 1.92
N GLU A 394 -32.02 1.95 2.60
CA GLU A 394 -32.57 1.71 3.94
C GLU A 394 -33.66 0.64 3.90
N ASN A 395 -33.60 -0.29 4.85
CA ASN A 395 -34.56 -1.38 5.01
C ASN A 395 -34.75 -2.24 3.75
N GLU A 396 -33.75 -2.28 2.86
CA GLU A 396 -33.80 -3.04 1.62
C GLU A 396 -34.25 -4.50 1.87
N ASN A 397 -35.23 -4.97 1.08
CA ASN A 397 -35.84 -6.30 1.21
C ASN A 397 -36.38 -6.63 2.62
N HIS A 398 -36.87 -5.62 3.35
CA HIS A 398 -37.25 -5.72 4.77
C HIS A 398 -36.14 -6.24 5.70
N GLY A 399 -34.88 -6.02 5.32
CA GLY A 399 -33.72 -6.51 6.06
C GLY A 399 -33.42 -5.72 7.34
N GLY A 400 -34.05 -4.55 7.54
CA GLY A 400 -33.77 -3.65 8.68
C GLY A 400 -32.39 -2.98 8.65
N GLY A 401 -31.65 -3.10 7.54
CA GLY A 401 -30.33 -2.49 7.36
C GLY A 401 -30.42 -0.97 7.16
N PRO A 402 -29.40 -0.20 7.59
CA PRO A 402 -29.36 1.24 7.36
C PRO A 402 -29.02 1.57 5.90
N LEU A 403 -29.37 2.79 5.46
CA LEU A 403 -28.91 3.35 4.19
C LEU A 403 -27.37 3.37 4.12
N TRP A 404 -26.84 2.92 2.98
CA TRP A 404 -25.44 3.11 2.63
C TRP A 404 -25.32 3.93 1.35
N ASP A 405 -25.18 5.25 1.51
CA ASP A 405 -24.87 6.16 0.41
C ASP A 405 -23.35 6.36 0.23
N GLY A 406 -22.80 5.90 -0.90
CA GLY A 406 -21.37 6.04 -1.19
C GLY A 406 -20.91 7.49 -1.33
N ALA A 407 -21.82 8.44 -1.59
CA ALA A 407 -21.51 9.86 -1.62
C ALA A 407 -20.94 10.34 -0.28
N GLY A 408 -21.44 9.80 0.84
CA GLY A 408 -20.93 10.14 2.17
C GLY A 408 -19.44 9.82 2.36
N ASP A 409 -18.93 8.78 1.69
CA ASP A 409 -17.51 8.41 1.77
C ASP A 409 -16.62 9.35 0.95
N MET A 410 -17.15 9.80 -0.19
CA MET A 410 -16.48 10.79 -1.04
C MET A 410 -16.46 12.17 -0.36
N GLU A 411 -17.55 12.55 0.28
CA GLU A 411 -17.65 13.78 1.07
C GLU A 411 -16.72 13.75 2.27
N ALA A 412 -16.60 12.61 2.97
CA ALA A 412 -15.65 12.45 4.09
C ALA A 412 -14.19 12.70 3.66
N LEU A 413 -13.78 12.26 2.46
CA LEU A 413 -12.45 12.55 1.92
C LEU A 413 -12.23 14.05 1.70
N MET A 414 -13.24 14.75 1.17
CA MET A 414 -13.16 16.18 0.90
C MET A 414 -13.21 17.01 2.18
N ASP A 415 -14.05 16.63 3.14
CA ASP A 415 -14.20 17.31 4.42
C ASP A 415 -12.98 17.14 5.32
N ALA A 416 -12.29 15.99 5.22
CA ALA A 416 -10.99 15.77 5.85
C ALA A 416 -9.83 16.52 5.16
N GLY A 417 -10.08 17.12 3.99
CA GLY A 417 -9.05 17.80 3.19
C GLY A 417 -8.05 16.86 2.51
N ILE A 418 -8.36 15.56 2.42
CA ILE A 418 -7.54 14.56 1.70
C ILE A 418 -7.64 14.81 0.20
N ILE A 419 -8.83 15.15 -0.29
CA ILE A 419 -9.07 15.58 -1.67
C ILE A 419 -9.55 17.04 -1.65
N ASP A 420 -8.90 17.89 -2.44
CA ASP A 420 -9.36 19.27 -2.61
C ASP A 420 -10.68 19.29 -3.41
N ARG A 421 -11.77 19.67 -2.73
CA ARG A 421 -13.09 19.84 -3.32
C ARG A 421 -13.08 20.79 -4.53
N GLY A 422 -12.21 21.81 -4.52
CA GLY A 422 -12.07 22.76 -5.64
C GLY A 422 -11.46 22.16 -6.91
N ASN A 423 -10.78 21.01 -6.79
CA ASN A 423 -10.14 20.29 -7.89
C ASN A 423 -10.80 18.93 -8.17
N ALA A 424 -11.93 18.64 -7.53
CA ALA A 424 -12.66 17.39 -7.68
C ALA A 424 -13.94 17.56 -8.52
N VAL A 425 -14.25 16.53 -9.31
CA VAL A 425 -15.57 16.30 -9.88
C VAL A 425 -16.17 15.10 -9.16
N TYR A 426 -17.32 15.29 -8.55
CA TYR A 426 -18.00 14.25 -7.77
C TYR A 426 -19.40 14.02 -8.34
N LEU A 427 -19.69 12.75 -8.65
CA LEU A 427 -20.90 12.31 -9.33
C LEU A 427 -21.70 11.40 -8.41
N TYR A 428 -22.90 11.83 -8.00
CA TYR A 428 -23.72 11.07 -7.04
C TYR A 428 -25.02 10.56 -7.65
N GLU A 429 -25.59 9.51 -7.06
CA GLU A 429 -26.85 8.92 -7.49
C GLU A 429 -28.01 9.89 -7.25
N MET A 430 -28.55 10.48 -8.32
CA MET A 430 -29.65 11.46 -8.25
C MET A 430 -30.94 10.97 -8.93
N ALA A 431 -31.00 9.70 -9.33
CA ALA A 431 -32.15 9.10 -9.98
C ALA A 431 -32.96 8.22 -9.01
N GLY A 432 -34.16 7.83 -9.45
CA GLY A 432 -35.04 6.95 -8.69
C GLY A 432 -35.82 7.66 -7.58
N LEU A 433 -36.42 6.84 -6.70
CA LEU A 433 -37.29 7.28 -5.61
C LEU A 433 -36.52 7.65 -4.33
N GLY A 434 -35.26 7.22 -4.19
CA GLY A 434 -34.40 7.52 -3.05
C GLY A 434 -33.03 8.06 -3.48
N PRO A 435 -32.95 9.24 -4.14
CA PRO A 435 -31.67 9.81 -4.53
C PRO A 435 -30.80 10.18 -3.33
N SER A 436 -29.50 10.34 -3.58
CA SER A 436 -28.53 10.84 -2.60
C SER A 436 -28.96 12.22 -2.07
N THR A 437 -28.69 12.44 -0.79
CA THR A 437 -28.97 13.72 -0.13
C THR A 437 -27.82 14.72 -0.26
N TYR A 438 -26.66 14.27 -0.74
CA TYR A 438 -25.48 15.11 -0.92
C TYR A 438 -25.56 15.87 -2.25
N SER A 439 -25.05 17.10 -2.25
CA SER A 439 -24.89 17.87 -3.49
C SER A 439 -23.79 17.25 -4.36
N CYS A 440 -23.99 17.22 -5.67
CA CYS A 440 -23.00 16.72 -6.63
C CYS A 440 -22.60 17.78 -7.67
N THR A 441 -21.47 17.56 -8.35
CA THR A 441 -21.12 18.36 -9.53
C THR A 441 -22.09 18.09 -10.68
N ASP A 442 -22.41 16.80 -10.88
CA ASP A 442 -23.38 16.33 -11.87
C ASP A 442 -23.93 14.96 -11.42
N SER A 443 -25.02 14.50 -12.03
CA SER A 443 -25.62 13.21 -11.72
C SER A 443 -24.72 12.06 -12.17
N LEU A 444 -24.63 11.02 -11.35
CA LEU A 444 -23.99 9.77 -11.72
C LEU A 444 -24.74 9.09 -12.87
N CYS A 445 -24.09 9.00 -14.03
CA CYS A 445 -24.52 8.16 -15.13
C CYS A 445 -23.31 7.77 -16.00
N ARG A 446 -23.50 6.76 -16.86
CA ARG A 446 -22.45 6.27 -17.78
C ARG A 446 -21.80 7.37 -18.62
N MET A 447 -22.59 8.31 -19.14
CA MET A 447 -22.07 9.40 -19.97
C MET A 447 -21.19 10.35 -19.16
N ASN A 448 -21.63 10.74 -17.96
CA ASN A 448 -20.88 11.63 -17.09
C ASN A 448 -19.62 10.95 -16.55
N GLN A 449 -19.68 9.66 -16.21
CA GLN A 449 -18.51 8.86 -15.82
C GLN A 449 -17.38 8.94 -16.86
N ILE A 450 -17.72 8.77 -18.14
CA ILE A 450 -16.75 8.80 -19.23
C ILE A 450 -16.27 10.23 -19.48
N ALA A 451 -17.20 11.18 -19.56
CA ALA A 451 -16.89 12.55 -19.94
C ALA A 451 -16.01 13.29 -18.92
N TYR A 452 -16.22 13.09 -17.62
CA TYR A 452 -15.51 13.82 -16.58
C TYR A 452 -14.17 13.21 -16.17
N TRP A 453 -13.80 12.04 -16.69
CA TRP A 453 -12.52 11.39 -16.37
C TRP A 453 -11.33 12.08 -17.06
N ASP A 454 -11.57 12.86 -18.12
CA ASP A 454 -10.48 13.59 -18.76
C ASP A 454 -9.72 14.47 -17.76
N ARG A 455 -8.38 14.37 -17.80
CA ARG A 455 -7.44 15.08 -16.91
C ARG A 455 -7.76 14.91 -15.42
N LYS A 456 -7.99 13.66 -14.99
CA LYS A 456 -8.15 13.31 -13.58
C LYS A 456 -7.05 12.32 -13.19
N GLY A 457 -6.07 12.79 -12.44
CA GLY A 457 -4.97 11.97 -11.93
C GLY A 457 -5.43 11.00 -10.85
N ILE A 458 -6.58 11.26 -10.21
CA ILE A 458 -7.22 10.40 -9.23
C ILE A 458 -8.61 10.02 -9.74
N MET A 459 -8.93 8.72 -9.72
CA MET A 459 -10.29 8.23 -9.89
C MET A 459 -10.62 7.30 -8.73
N TYR A 460 -11.69 7.58 -8.00
CA TYR A 460 -12.16 6.69 -6.94
C TYR A 460 -13.67 6.46 -7.07
N GLU A 461 -14.04 5.23 -7.40
CA GLU A 461 -15.43 4.82 -7.55
C GLU A 461 -15.94 3.99 -6.37
N TYR A 462 -17.23 4.15 -6.04
CA TYR A 462 -17.94 3.26 -5.13
C TYR A 462 -19.30 2.81 -5.70
N HIS A 463 -19.31 1.58 -6.22
CA HIS A 463 -20.48 0.91 -6.80
C HIS A 463 -20.57 -0.58 -6.46
N HIS A 464 -21.55 -1.26 -7.07
CA HIS A 464 -21.52 -2.71 -7.23
C HIS A 464 -20.66 -3.09 -8.43
N GLY A 465 -20.02 -4.25 -8.35
CA GLY A 465 -19.02 -4.67 -9.33
C GLY A 465 -19.23 -6.05 -9.92
N SER A 466 -18.71 -6.22 -11.12
CA SER A 466 -18.45 -7.48 -11.77
C SER A 466 -17.07 -7.43 -12.44
N PRO A 467 -16.54 -8.55 -12.95
CA PRO A 467 -15.27 -8.53 -13.66
C PRO A 467 -15.24 -7.57 -14.86
N THR A 468 -16.35 -7.36 -15.57
CA THR A 468 -16.35 -6.60 -16.83
C THR A 468 -17.02 -5.22 -16.72
N SER A 469 -17.53 -4.86 -15.55
CA SER A 469 -18.22 -3.58 -15.33
C SER A 469 -18.46 -3.28 -13.85
N TYR A 470 -18.80 -2.03 -13.57
CA TYR A 470 -19.42 -1.62 -12.31
C TYR A 470 -20.69 -0.80 -12.58
N ALA A 471 -21.63 -0.85 -11.64
CA ALA A 471 -23.01 -0.41 -11.84
C ALA A 471 -23.60 0.24 -10.59
N ARG A 472 -24.40 1.29 -10.80
CA ARG A 472 -25.20 1.96 -9.77
C ARG A 472 -26.53 1.24 -9.55
N LEU A 473 -27.03 1.29 -8.32
CA LEU A 473 -28.31 0.72 -7.91
C LEU A 473 -29.35 1.84 -7.75
N ILE A 474 -30.52 1.66 -8.37
CA ILE A 474 -31.58 2.67 -8.39
C ILE A 474 -32.88 2.03 -7.91
N TRP A 475 -33.56 2.68 -6.96
CA TRP A 475 -34.94 2.35 -6.62
C TRP A 475 -35.90 3.00 -7.62
N THR A 476 -36.50 2.20 -8.51
CA THR A 476 -37.13 2.71 -9.73
C THR A 476 -38.65 2.90 -9.65
N TRP A 477 -39.34 2.10 -8.85
CA TRP A 477 -40.78 2.18 -8.59
C TRP A 477 -41.05 1.60 -7.20
N ASP A 478 -42.24 1.83 -6.65
CA ASP A 478 -42.67 1.35 -5.33
C ASP A 478 -44.08 0.76 -5.49
N ASP A 479 -44.32 -0.44 -4.95
CA ASP A 479 -45.62 -1.12 -4.93
C ASP A 479 -46.61 -0.50 -3.93
N GLY A 480 -46.12 0.42 -3.10
CA GLY A 480 -46.87 1.23 -2.15
C GLY A 480 -46.57 0.91 -0.69
N ASP A 481 -45.60 0.03 -0.41
CA ASP A 481 -45.16 -0.31 0.94
C ASP A 481 -43.97 0.53 1.43
N SER A 482 -43.36 1.32 0.53
CA SER A 482 -42.21 2.20 0.79
C SER A 482 -40.96 1.46 1.28
N VAL A 483 -40.76 0.21 0.82
CA VAL A 483 -39.58 -0.60 1.10
C VAL A 483 -38.94 -1.02 -0.22
N PRO A 484 -37.67 -0.65 -0.49
CA PRO A 484 -37.01 -1.07 -1.72
C PRO A 484 -36.76 -2.58 -1.72
N GLU A 485 -37.40 -3.32 -2.62
CA GLU A 485 -37.09 -4.75 -2.80
C GLU A 485 -36.45 -5.06 -4.15
N ASP A 486 -35.87 -6.26 -4.28
CA ASP A 486 -35.12 -6.71 -5.46
C ASP A 486 -35.89 -6.52 -6.79
N ALA A 487 -37.23 -6.55 -6.77
CA ALA A 487 -38.07 -6.34 -7.96
C ALA A 487 -38.22 -4.85 -8.35
N GLU A 488 -38.00 -3.95 -7.40
CA GLU A 488 -38.10 -2.50 -7.51
C GLU A 488 -36.75 -1.83 -7.83
N LEU A 489 -35.68 -2.54 -7.48
CA LEU A 489 -34.31 -2.13 -7.67
C LEU A 489 -33.80 -2.47 -9.07
N GLN A 490 -33.04 -1.54 -9.65
CA GLN A 490 -32.42 -1.71 -10.96
C GLN A 490 -30.93 -1.36 -10.93
N PHE A 491 -30.11 -2.28 -11.44
CA PHE A 491 -28.70 -2.03 -11.73
C PHE A 491 -28.54 -1.37 -13.10
N LEU A 492 -27.91 -0.19 -13.16
CA LEU A 492 -27.53 0.48 -14.39
C LEU A 492 -26.01 0.63 -14.48
N LEU A 493 -25.44 0.36 -15.65
CA LEU A 493 -23.99 0.44 -15.85
C LEU A 493 -23.47 1.87 -15.65
N CYS A 494 -22.38 2.01 -14.90
CA CYS A 494 -21.57 3.23 -14.84
C CYS A 494 -20.41 3.15 -15.85
N LEU A 495 -19.72 2.01 -15.90
CA LEU A 495 -18.68 1.73 -16.89
C LEU A 495 -18.61 0.24 -17.17
N SER A 496 -18.36 -0.14 -18.42
CA SER A 496 -17.94 -1.49 -18.80
C SER A 496 -16.62 -1.48 -19.57
N VAL A 497 -16.01 -2.65 -19.74
CA VAL A 497 -14.79 -2.82 -20.57
C VAL A 497 -14.92 -2.21 -21.97
N SER A 498 -16.11 -2.23 -22.59
CA SER A 498 -16.33 -1.65 -23.91
C SER A 498 -16.31 -0.11 -23.94
N ASP A 499 -16.42 0.53 -22.78
CA ASP A 499 -16.41 1.99 -22.66
C ASP A 499 -15.02 2.56 -22.46
N VAL A 500 -14.06 1.75 -22.02
CA VAL A 500 -12.72 2.24 -21.65
C VAL A 500 -12.03 2.94 -22.82
N SER A 501 -12.22 2.46 -24.05
CA SER A 501 -11.67 3.07 -25.27
C SER A 501 -12.23 4.47 -25.60
N GLN A 502 -13.29 4.91 -24.92
CA GLN A 502 -13.88 6.24 -25.07
C GLN A 502 -13.28 7.25 -24.08
N ILE A 503 -12.50 6.80 -23.10
CA ILE A 503 -11.87 7.66 -22.09
C ILE A 503 -10.53 8.17 -22.66
N ASN A 504 -10.24 9.45 -22.46
CA ASN A 504 -8.95 10.01 -22.83
C ASN A 504 -7.83 9.39 -21.99
N ASN A 505 -6.81 8.84 -22.65
CA ASN A 505 -5.65 8.20 -22.02
C ASN A 505 -4.37 9.06 -22.08
N ASP A 506 -4.43 10.30 -22.57
CA ASP A 506 -3.30 11.25 -22.52
C ASP A 506 -2.90 11.59 -21.06
N TYR A 507 -3.83 11.40 -20.12
CA TYR A 507 -3.66 11.70 -18.69
C TYR A 507 -4.10 10.51 -17.85
N SER A 508 -3.23 9.51 -17.70
CA SER A 508 -3.53 8.33 -16.89
C SER A 508 -3.77 8.67 -15.42
N SER A 509 -4.58 7.83 -14.78
CA SER A 509 -5.01 7.97 -13.38
C SER A 509 -4.39 6.92 -12.44
N THR A 510 -4.26 7.28 -11.17
CA THR A 510 -4.32 6.34 -10.05
C THR A 510 -5.78 6.07 -9.75
N THR A 511 -6.23 4.86 -10.02
CA THR A 511 -7.65 4.47 -9.96
C THR A 511 -7.91 3.53 -8.79
N ILE A 512 -9.01 3.74 -8.08
CA ILE A 512 -9.49 2.87 -7.02
C ILE A 512 -10.86 2.36 -7.42
N LEU A 513 -10.95 1.05 -7.65
CA LEU A 513 -12.20 0.35 -7.90
C LEU A 513 -12.61 -0.41 -6.64
N ARG A 514 -13.44 0.22 -5.80
CA ARG A 514 -13.99 -0.42 -4.60
C ARG A 514 -15.06 -1.46 -4.93
N SER A 515 -15.58 -1.43 -6.15
CA SER A 515 -16.54 -2.41 -6.65
C SER A 515 -16.00 -3.84 -6.64
N CYS A 516 -16.88 -4.80 -6.31
CA CYS A 516 -16.55 -6.23 -6.27
C CYS A 516 -15.95 -6.74 -7.58
N SER A 517 -14.94 -7.61 -7.47
CA SER A 517 -14.41 -8.44 -8.57
C SER A 517 -13.91 -7.69 -9.81
N CYS A 518 -13.78 -6.37 -9.79
CA CYS A 518 -13.25 -5.61 -10.93
C CYS A 518 -11.79 -5.95 -11.25
N GLY A 519 -11.05 -6.53 -10.30
CA GLY A 519 -9.70 -7.07 -10.45
C GLY A 519 -9.63 -8.59 -10.46
N LYS A 520 -10.75 -9.31 -10.71
CA LYS A 520 -10.80 -10.77 -10.62
C LYS A 520 -9.77 -11.43 -11.54
N PRO A 521 -8.75 -12.13 -11.01
CA PRO A 521 -7.55 -12.45 -11.80
C PRO A 521 -7.74 -13.64 -12.76
N THR A 522 -8.82 -14.41 -12.64
CA THR A 522 -9.09 -15.60 -13.47
C THR A 522 -9.76 -15.30 -14.81
N VAL A 523 -10.14 -14.05 -15.04
CA VAL A 523 -10.80 -13.62 -16.28
C VAL A 523 -10.23 -12.28 -16.70
N TYR A 524 -10.33 -11.98 -18.00
CA TYR A 524 -10.10 -10.62 -18.45
C TYR A 524 -11.14 -9.69 -17.83
N ASN A 525 -10.68 -8.59 -17.23
CA ASN A 525 -11.50 -7.75 -16.38
C ASN A 525 -11.25 -6.25 -16.65
N ILE A 526 -12.09 -5.41 -16.05
CA ILE A 526 -12.05 -3.97 -16.25
C ILE A 526 -10.77 -3.32 -15.72
N THR A 527 -10.14 -3.89 -14.69
CA THR A 527 -8.81 -3.44 -14.24
C THR A 527 -7.76 -3.64 -15.33
N MET A 528 -7.72 -4.83 -15.94
CA MET A 528 -6.81 -5.14 -17.05
C MET A 528 -7.06 -4.22 -18.25
N GLU A 529 -8.33 -3.96 -18.59
CA GLU A 529 -8.68 -3.08 -19.71
C GLU A 529 -8.28 -1.62 -19.46
N LEU A 530 -8.53 -1.08 -18.26
CA LEU A 530 -8.12 0.29 -17.88
C LEU A 530 -6.62 0.48 -18.01
N MET A 531 -5.83 -0.52 -17.59
CA MET A 531 -4.38 -0.50 -17.72
C MET A 531 -3.93 -0.66 -19.18
N ALA A 532 -4.53 -1.61 -19.91
CA ALA A 532 -4.19 -1.91 -21.30
C ALA A 532 -4.42 -0.72 -22.24
N GLN A 533 -5.48 0.06 -21.99
CA GLN A 533 -5.80 1.27 -22.76
C GLN A 533 -5.04 2.51 -22.26
N GLY A 534 -4.22 2.41 -21.21
CA GLY A 534 -3.47 3.53 -20.65
C GLY A 534 -4.33 4.56 -19.90
N VAL A 535 -5.62 4.27 -19.67
CA VAL A 535 -6.53 5.13 -18.90
C VAL A 535 -6.09 5.21 -17.43
N SER A 536 -5.56 4.11 -16.90
CA SER A 536 -5.01 4.06 -15.54
C SER A 536 -3.62 3.47 -15.54
N SER A 537 -2.69 4.17 -14.90
CA SER A 537 -1.31 3.72 -14.69
C SER A 537 -1.21 2.78 -13.49
N SER A 538 -2.05 3.02 -12.48
CA SER A 538 -2.17 2.20 -11.26
C SER A 538 -3.63 1.97 -10.95
N VAL A 539 -3.99 0.74 -10.57
CA VAL A 539 -5.34 0.40 -10.13
C VAL A 539 -5.29 -0.34 -8.80
N ILE A 540 -6.05 0.11 -7.80
CA ILE A 540 -6.38 -0.67 -6.62
C ILE A 540 -7.76 -1.23 -6.83
N SER A 541 -7.91 -2.54 -6.87
CA SER A 541 -9.24 -3.15 -7.09
C SER A 541 -9.43 -4.46 -6.36
N GLY A 542 -10.70 -4.80 -6.15
CA GLY A 542 -11.09 -6.09 -5.56
C GLY A 542 -10.83 -7.25 -6.50
N SER A 543 -9.92 -8.14 -6.13
CA SER A 543 -9.67 -9.43 -6.79
C SER A 543 -10.81 -10.44 -6.57
N GLY A 544 -11.70 -10.15 -5.60
CA GLY A 544 -12.88 -10.93 -5.22
C GLY A 544 -13.98 -10.05 -4.63
N LEU A 545 -14.71 -10.57 -3.64
CA LEU A 545 -15.78 -9.84 -2.96
C LEU A 545 -15.20 -8.75 -2.05
N VAL A 546 -15.61 -7.50 -2.27
CA VAL A 546 -15.29 -6.34 -1.43
C VAL A 546 -16.48 -6.05 -0.51
N TRP A 547 -16.18 -5.76 0.75
CA TRP A 547 -17.18 -5.65 1.81
C TRP A 547 -17.27 -4.22 2.34
N ALA A 548 -18.49 -3.76 2.61
CA ALA A 548 -18.76 -2.55 3.37
C ALA A 548 -18.67 -2.85 4.88
N ILE A 549 -17.88 -2.07 5.60
CA ILE A 549 -17.58 -2.27 7.02
C ILE A 549 -18.00 -1.04 7.80
N PHE A 550 -18.98 -1.18 8.69
CA PHE A 550 -19.53 -0.03 9.43
C PHE A 550 -18.52 0.62 10.40
N SER A 551 -17.58 -0.15 10.95
CA SER A 551 -16.54 0.38 11.84
C SER A 551 -15.47 1.20 11.11
N ASP A 552 -15.35 1.05 9.80
CA ASP A 552 -14.44 1.83 8.95
C ASP A 552 -15.09 2.02 7.57
N ARG A 553 -15.97 3.01 7.50
CA ARG A 553 -16.83 3.23 6.33
C ARG A 553 -16.03 3.51 5.07
N GLY A 554 -14.94 4.27 5.17
CA GLY A 554 -14.05 4.61 4.06
C GLY A 554 -13.16 3.43 3.61
N GLY A 555 -12.78 2.56 4.55
CA GLY A 555 -11.98 1.37 4.30
C GLY A 555 -10.59 1.67 3.75
N VAL A 556 -9.92 0.66 3.19
CA VAL A 556 -8.57 0.79 2.59
C VAL A 556 -8.47 1.95 1.58
N PRO A 557 -9.46 2.25 0.70
CA PRO A 557 -9.40 3.42 -0.18
C PRO A 557 -9.18 4.76 0.53
N HIS A 558 -9.82 4.96 1.68
CA HIS A 558 -9.70 6.20 2.45
C HIS A 558 -8.28 6.34 3.02
N HIS A 559 -7.83 5.33 3.76
CA HIS A 559 -6.47 5.28 4.30
C HIS A 559 -5.42 5.41 3.19
N PHE A 560 -5.65 4.78 2.03
CA PHE A 560 -4.73 4.85 0.90
C PHE A 560 -4.55 6.29 0.37
N LEU A 561 -5.66 7.01 0.17
CA LEU A 561 -5.58 8.39 -0.31
C LEU A 561 -4.95 9.32 0.74
N GLU A 562 -5.25 9.12 2.02
CA GLU A 562 -4.60 9.85 3.12
C GLU A 562 -3.08 9.61 3.12
N ARG A 563 -2.65 8.34 3.10
CA ARG A 563 -1.24 7.93 3.05
C ARG A 563 -0.51 8.35 1.78
N LEU A 564 -1.24 8.54 0.68
CA LEU A 564 -0.67 8.92 -0.61
C LEU A 564 -0.51 10.44 -0.76
N LEU A 565 -1.48 11.22 -0.27
CA LEU A 565 -1.61 12.64 -0.58
C LEU A 565 -1.31 13.55 0.62
N VAL A 566 -1.60 13.10 1.85
CA VAL A 566 -1.47 13.90 3.08
C VAL A 566 -0.29 13.40 3.91
N ASP A 567 -0.33 12.14 4.34
CA ASP A 567 0.62 11.55 5.28
C ASP A 567 1.86 10.97 4.59
N THR A 568 2.49 11.82 3.77
CA THR A 568 3.58 11.43 2.88
C THR A 568 4.97 11.38 3.54
N THR A 569 5.06 11.62 4.85
CA THR A 569 6.34 11.63 5.59
C THR A 569 7.07 10.29 5.50
N VAL A 570 6.31 9.19 5.49
CA VAL A 570 6.82 7.82 5.42
C VAL A 570 6.74 7.28 4.00
N THR A 571 5.61 7.46 3.31
CA THR A 571 5.34 6.89 1.98
C THR A 571 6.01 7.66 0.85
N HIS A 572 6.35 8.93 1.07
CA HIS A 572 6.91 9.84 0.07
C HIS A 572 6.06 9.94 -1.22
N GLY A 573 4.74 9.73 -1.12
CA GLY A 573 3.82 9.71 -2.27
C GLY A 573 4.03 8.53 -3.23
N VAL A 574 4.72 7.48 -2.78
CA VAL A 574 4.87 6.21 -3.50
C VAL A 574 3.63 5.37 -3.29
N ILE A 575 3.05 4.88 -4.37
CA ILE A 575 1.75 4.20 -4.37
C ILE A 575 1.80 2.88 -3.61
N GLY A 576 2.84 2.05 -3.82
CA GLY A 576 2.98 0.77 -3.12
C GLY A 576 3.16 0.95 -1.61
N ASP A 577 3.99 1.90 -1.19
CA ASP A 577 4.20 2.23 0.22
C ASP A 577 2.89 2.67 0.87
N ALA A 578 2.17 3.61 0.24
CA ALA A 578 0.88 4.09 0.72
C ALA A 578 -0.17 2.97 0.81
N PHE A 579 -0.22 2.08 -0.18
CA PHE A 579 -1.16 0.97 -0.18
C PHE A 579 -0.85 -0.06 0.92
N THR A 580 0.42 -0.40 1.13
CA THR A 580 0.83 -1.28 2.23
C THR A 580 0.41 -0.70 3.59
N LEU A 581 0.70 0.59 3.84
CA LEU A 581 0.34 1.21 5.12
C LEU A 581 -1.18 1.32 5.28
N ALA A 582 -1.91 1.67 4.23
CA ALA A 582 -3.36 1.75 4.26
C ALA A 582 -4.04 0.42 4.59
N LYS A 583 -3.45 -0.70 4.16
CA LYS A 583 -3.93 -2.04 4.57
C LYS A 583 -3.67 -2.31 6.04
N ILE A 584 -2.51 -1.90 6.56
CA ILE A 584 -2.20 -2.01 8.00
C ILE A 584 -3.19 -1.14 8.80
N ASP A 585 -3.41 0.11 8.40
CA ASP A 585 -4.38 1.02 9.05
C ASP A 585 -5.78 0.42 9.10
N PHE A 586 -6.25 -0.12 7.97
CA PHE A 586 -7.54 -0.79 7.88
C PHE A 586 -7.63 -2.05 8.77
N MET A 587 -6.57 -2.86 8.80
CA MET A 587 -6.53 -4.07 9.63
C MET A 587 -6.46 -3.73 11.12
N ASP A 588 -5.73 -2.70 11.50
CA ASP A 588 -5.70 -2.19 12.87
C ASP A 588 -7.10 -1.68 13.27
N ALA A 589 -7.79 -0.96 12.38
CA ALA A 589 -9.12 -0.41 12.63
C ALA A 589 -10.25 -1.46 12.68
N THR A 590 -10.14 -2.57 11.95
CA THR A 590 -11.27 -3.49 11.75
C THR A 590 -11.00 -4.94 12.12
N GLY A 591 -9.79 -5.44 11.89
CA GLY A 591 -9.48 -6.87 11.89
C GLY A 591 -10.19 -7.66 10.77
N TRP A 592 -10.73 -7.00 9.74
CA TRP A 592 -11.53 -7.66 8.69
C TRP A 592 -10.68 -8.16 7.51
N TRP A 593 -10.14 -9.35 7.67
CA TRP A 593 -9.26 -9.99 6.70
C TRP A 593 -9.77 -10.10 5.25
N PRO A 594 -11.07 -10.34 4.95
CA PRO A 594 -11.53 -10.46 3.56
C PRO A 594 -11.16 -9.24 2.70
N ASN A 595 -11.35 -8.02 3.20
CA ASN A 595 -10.92 -6.81 2.48
C ASN A 595 -9.40 -6.69 2.43
N GLY A 596 -8.70 -7.07 3.50
CA GLY A 596 -7.24 -7.18 3.53
C GLY A 596 -6.69 -8.17 2.49
N TYR A 597 -7.42 -9.22 2.16
CA TYR A 597 -7.05 -10.19 1.12
C TYR A 597 -7.37 -9.68 -0.28
N VAL A 598 -8.59 -9.19 -0.54
CA VAL A 598 -9.05 -8.96 -1.92
C VAL A 598 -8.56 -7.67 -2.54
N LEU A 599 -8.36 -6.61 -1.76
CA LEU A 599 -7.87 -5.36 -2.33
C LEU A 599 -6.41 -5.57 -2.72
N THR A 600 -6.15 -5.40 -4.01
CA THR A 600 -4.88 -5.71 -4.66
C THR A 600 -4.36 -4.49 -5.41
N HIS A 601 -3.04 -4.26 -5.36
CA HIS A 601 -2.37 -3.21 -6.10
C HIS A 601 -1.90 -3.70 -7.47
N PHE A 602 -2.58 -3.26 -8.53
CA PHE A 602 -2.23 -3.52 -9.91
C PHE A 602 -1.41 -2.36 -10.49
N CYS A 603 -0.10 -2.36 -10.23
CA CYS A 603 0.90 -1.47 -10.81
C CYS A 603 2.30 -1.94 -10.43
N ASP A 604 3.32 -1.23 -10.91
CA ASP A 604 4.62 -1.16 -10.25
C ASP A 604 4.50 -0.46 -8.88
N PRO A 605 4.88 -1.12 -7.76
CA PRO A 605 4.75 -0.58 -6.41
C PRO A 605 5.62 0.66 -6.17
N THR A 606 6.64 0.91 -6.98
CA THR A 606 7.57 2.05 -6.82
C THR A 606 7.08 3.35 -7.46
N THR A 607 5.94 3.31 -8.16
CA THR A 607 5.36 4.46 -8.85
C THR A 607 4.97 5.56 -7.88
N ARG A 608 5.32 6.81 -8.22
CA ARG A 608 4.99 8.02 -7.49
C ARG A 608 3.77 8.67 -8.10
N HIS A 609 2.80 9.01 -7.26
CA HIS A 609 1.58 9.66 -7.72
C HIS A 609 1.88 11.00 -8.38
N MET A 610 2.59 11.90 -7.68
CA MET A 610 2.98 13.22 -8.20
C MET A 610 4.12 13.18 -9.25
N GLY A 611 4.58 11.97 -9.57
CA GLY A 611 5.74 11.75 -10.42
C GLY A 611 7.03 12.33 -9.86
N ARG A 612 8.09 12.23 -10.66
CA ARG A 612 9.36 12.92 -10.45
C ARG A 612 10.03 13.19 -11.78
N VAL A 613 10.75 14.30 -11.85
CA VAL A 613 11.68 14.51 -12.96
C VAL A 613 12.84 13.53 -12.75
N THR A 614 12.86 12.46 -13.54
CA THR A 614 14.08 11.66 -13.68
C THR A 614 15.06 12.51 -14.48
N SER A 615 16.24 12.78 -13.93
CA SER A 615 17.36 13.30 -14.71
C SER A 615 17.83 12.23 -15.69
N VAL A 616 17.03 11.97 -16.70
CA VAL A 616 17.46 11.36 -17.95
C VAL A 616 17.18 12.44 -18.98
N GLU A 617 18.15 13.31 -19.18
CA GLU A 617 18.26 13.98 -20.46
C GLU A 617 18.49 12.87 -21.49
N THR A 618 17.42 12.39 -22.12
CA THR A 618 17.51 11.97 -23.52
C THR A 618 17.80 13.24 -24.31
N HIS A 619 19.06 13.63 -24.28
CA HIS A 619 19.61 14.51 -25.28
C HIS A 619 19.53 13.75 -26.62
N THR A 620 18.42 13.91 -27.35
CA THR A 620 18.59 14.34 -28.73
C THR A 620 19.26 15.70 -28.65
N GLN A 621 20.60 15.69 -28.63
CA GLN A 621 21.40 16.91 -28.73
C GLN A 621 21.04 17.60 -30.05
N THR A 622 20.12 18.56 -30.00
CA THR A 622 20.50 19.88 -30.49
C THR A 622 20.94 20.67 -29.28
N THR A 623 22.13 20.35 -28.77
CA THR A 623 22.87 21.20 -27.85
C THR A 623 22.93 22.58 -28.50
N PRO A 624 22.59 23.68 -27.81
CA PRO A 624 23.11 24.97 -28.21
C PRO A 624 24.63 24.81 -28.20
N THR A 625 25.28 24.92 -29.36
CA THR A 625 26.72 24.76 -29.47
C THR A 625 27.39 25.61 -28.39
N PRO A 626 28.16 25.02 -27.46
CA PRO A 626 28.82 25.80 -26.43
C PRO A 626 29.70 26.85 -27.10
N LEU A 627 29.60 28.09 -26.61
CA LEU A 627 30.34 29.25 -27.14
C LEU A 627 31.85 29.02 -27.09
N PHE A 628 32.32 28.10 -26.25
CA PHE A 628 33.70 27.67 -26.14
C PHE A 628 33.77 26.17 -25.75
N SER A 629 34.62 25.40 -26.41
CA SER A 629 34.90 24.00 -26.06
C SER A 629 36.31 23.58 -26.42
N VAL A 630 36.87 22.66 -25.63
CA VAL A 630 38.22 22.11 -25.79
C VAL A 630 38.17 20.59 -25.93
N TYR A 631 38.74 20.07 -27.03
CA TYR A 631 38.75 18.64 -27.36
C TYR A 631 40.01 18.21 -28.14
N PRO A 632 40.47 16.95 -28.05
CA PRO A 632 40.01 15.93 -27.11
C PRO A 632 40.43 16.27 -25.67
N ASN A 633 39.66 15.80 -24.70
CA ASN A 633 39.98 15.93 -23.28
C ASN A 633 39.43 14.70 -22.52
N PRO A 634 40.29 13.81 -22.00
CA PRO A 634 41.75 13.90 -21.96
C PRO A 634 42.42 13.86 -23.34
N THR A 635 43.63 14.43 -23.48
CA THR A 635 44.46 14.36 -24.70
C THR A 635 45.85 13.83 -24.40
N THR A 636 46.55 13.29 -25.41
CA THR A 636 47.95 12.83 -25.29
C THR A 636 48.99 13.90 -25.63
N ARG A 637 48.62 14.97 -26.35
CA ARG A 637 49.58 16.02 -26.72
C ARG A 637 48.96 17.33 -27.21
N SER A 638 48.04 17.25 -28.17
CA SER A 638 47.41 18.41 -28.81
C SER A 638 45.93 18.49 -28.46
N LEU A 639 45.45 19.72 -28.26
CA LEU A 639 44.04 20.01 -28.04
C LEU A 639 43.59 21.08 -29.01
N THR A 640 42.33 20.99 -29.39
CA THR A 640 41.62 21.89 -30.26
C THR A 640 40.63 22.69 -29.42
N ILE A 641 40.64 24.00 -29.61
CA ILE A 641 39.78 24.95 -28.93
C ILE A 641 38.84 25.51 -29.98
N HIS A 642 37.56 25.19 -29.86
CA HIS A 642 36.50 25.76 -30.70
C HIS A 642 35.80 26.87 -29.92
N MET A 643 35.59 28.00 -30.56
CA MET A 643 34.81 29.11 -30.01
C MET A 643 33.81 29.62 -31.03
N GLN A 644 32.63 30.03 -30.59
CA GLN A 644 31.55 30.52 -31.43
C GLN A 644 30.79 31.64 -30.71
N PRO A 645 31.35 32.87 -30.71
CA PRO A 645 30.65 34.02 -30.16
C PRO A 645 29.41 34.37 -31.00
N SER A 646 28.35 34.85 -30.34
CA SER A 646 27.07 35.22 -30.99
C SER A 646 27.14 36.55 -31.75
N THR A 647 28.14 37.39 -31.46
CA THR A 647 28.42 38.68 -32.11
C THR A 647 29.93 38.92 -32.16
N SER A 648 30.39 39.86 -33.01
CA SER A 648 31.82 40.19 -33.11
C SER A 648 32.37 40.79 -31.81
N ARG A 649 33.40 40.15 -31.23
CA ARG A 649 33.94 40.51 -29.92
C ARG A 649 35.43 40.23 -29.78
N ASP A 650 36.10 41.01 -28.94
CA ASP A 650 37.47 40.75 -28.53
C ASP A 650 37.51 39.61 -27.51
N VAL A 651 38.24 38.55 -27.86
CA VAL A 651 38.37 37.33 -27.07
C VAL A 651 39.82 37.07 -26.74
N GLN A 652 40.08 36.65 -25.49
CA GLN A 652 41.37 36.14 -25.05
C GLN A 652 41.23 34.69 -24.57
N ILE A 653 42.11 33.83 -25.07
CA ILE A 653 42.23 32.42 -24.66
C ILE A 653 43.57 32.21 -23.99
N ASP A 654 43.53 31.83 -22.72
CA ASP A 654 44.70 31.60 -21.89
C ASP A 654 44.71 30.18 -21.34
N VAL A 655 45.87 29.60 -21.11
CA VAL A 655 46.05 28.30 -20.46
C VAL A 655 46.82 28.50 -19.18
N PHE A 656 46.25 28.05 -18.07
CA PHE A 656 46.86 28.06 -16.75
C PHE A 656 47.22 26.64 -16.32
N ASP A 657 48.32 26.47 -15.61
CA ASP A 657 48.61 25.20 -14.92
C ASP A 657 47.76 25.08 -13.64
N ASN A 658 47.81 23.91 -13.00
CA ASN A 658 47.05 23.64 -11.78
C ASN A 658 47.47 24.50 -10.55
N THR A 659 48.54 25.30 -10.66
CA THR A 659 48.95 26.27 -9.65
C THR A 659 48.41 27.68 -9.92
N GLY A 660 47.71 27.88 -11.04
CA GLY A 660 47.18 29.17 -11.47
C GLY A 660 48.18 30.03 -12.22
N ARG A 661 49.37 29.51 -12.57
CA ARG A 661 50.35 30.23 -13.38
C ARG A 661 49.95 30.16 -14.85
N LEU A 662 49.98 31.32 -15.54
CA LEU A 662 49.76 31.40 -16.98
C LEU A 662 50.89 30.65 -17.72
N VAL A 663 50.51 29.60 -18.43
CA VAL A 663 51.41 28.76 -19.24
C VAL A 663 51.55 29.36 -20.63
N GLN A 664 50.44 29.77 -21.24
CA GLN A 664 50.41 30.32 -22.60
C GLN A 664 49.11 31.08 -22.87
N THR A 665 49.18 32.18 -23.62
CA THR A 665 48.01 32.77 -24.30
C THR A 665 47.92 32.19 -25.71
N VAL A 666 46.86 31.43 -25.99
CA VAL A 666 46.64 30.74 -27.27
C VAL A 666 46.11 31.71 -28.32
N PHE A 667 45.31 32.70 -27.89
CA PHE A 667 44.74 33.69 -28.80
C PHE A 667 44.34 34.97 -28.05
N SER A 668 44.46 36.12 -28.72
CA SER A 668 43.94 37.41 -28.25
C SER A 668 43.57 38.26 -29.46
N GLY A 669 42.30 38.63 -29.61
CA GLY A 669 41.83 39.51 -30.69
C GLY A 669 40.35 39.35 -31.02
N THR A 670 39.86 40.09 -32.01
CA THR A 670 38.45 40.08 -32.41
C THR A 670 38.06 38.80 -33.14
N VAL A 671 36.91 38.22 -32.76
CA VAL A 671 36.33 37.01 -33.36
C VAL A 671 34.92 37.35 -33.85
N GLU A 672 34.73 37.32 -35.17
CA GLU A 672 33.47 37.71 -35.84
C GLU A 672 32.49 36.54 -36.04
N ALA A 673 32.99 35.29 -36.00
CA ALA A 673 32.23 34.05 -36.21
C ALA A 673 32.94 32.86 -35.55
N SER A 674 32.43 31.63 -35.72
CA SER A 674 33.10 30.42 -35.20
C SER A 674 34.57 30.34 -35.64
N ARG A 675 35.45 29.99 -34.68
CA ARG A 675 36.88 29.85 -34.88
C ARG A 675 37.42 28.64 -34.14
N THR A 676 38.34 27.95 -34.79
CA THR A 676 39.06 26.80 -34.22
C THR A 676 40.54 27.12 -34.09
N LEU A 677 41.13 26.79 -32.94
CA LEU A 677 42.55 26.96 -32.63
C LEU A 677 43.11 25.62 -32.16
N THR A 678 44.42 25.42 -32.30
CA THR A 678 45.10 24.22 -31.80
C THR A 678 46.30 24.63 -30.98
N THR A 679 46.53 23.95 -29.85
CA THR A 679 47.75 24.12 -29.05
C THR A 679 48.23 22.78 -28.51
N GLU A 680 49.52 22.68 -28.23
CA GLU A 680 50.14 21.52 -27.59
C GLU A 680 50.51 21.86 -26.14
N LEU A 681 50.35 20.88 -25.25
CA LEU A 681 50.69 21.02 -23.84
C LEU A 681 51.46 19.78 -23.38
N SER A 682 52.36 19.95 -22.41
CA SER A 682 53.04 18.82 -21.75
C SER A 682 52.09 18.07 -20.83
N THR A 683 52.38 16.80 -20.51
CA THR A 683 51.61 15.99 -19.54
C THR A 683 51.35 16.76 -18.24
N GLY A 684 50.09 16.86 -17.82
CA GLY A 684 49.67 17.66 -16.68
C GLY A 684 48.19 18.02 -16.69
N ILE A 685 47.75 18.75 -15.68
CA ILE A 685 46.38 19.30 -15.57
C ILE A 685 46.47 20.81 -15.80
N TYR A 686 45.62 21.31 -16.70
CA TYR A 686 45.55 22.72 -17.07
C TYR A 686 44.11 23.22 -17.03
N PHE A 687 43.95 24.53 -17.03
CA PHE A 687 42.67 25.21 -17.17
C PHE A 687 42.78 26.18 -18.35
N VAL A 688 41.97 25.94 -19.39
CA VAL A 688 41.87 26.84 -20.54
C VAL A 688 40.75 27.84 -20.25
N ARG A 689 41.10 29.11 -20.22
CA ARG A 689 40.20 30.22 -19.96
C ARG A 689 39.78 30.88 -21.27
N TYR A 690 38.49 31.03 -21.48
CA TYR A 690 37.89 31.95 -22.43
C TYR A 690 37.53 33.24 -21.68
N GLN A 691 37.87 34.40 -22.24
CA GLN A 691 37.48 35.69 -21.68
C GLN A 691 37.09 36.66 -22.79
N ASP A 692 35.93 37.31 -22.64
CA ASP A 692 35.54 38.51 -23.39
C ASP A 692 35.18 39.65 -22.42
N ALA A 693 34.57 40.73 -22.92
CA ALA A 693 34.19 41.88 -22.11
C ALA A 693 33.05 41.60 -21.10
N GLU A 694 32.25 40.54 -21.30
CA GLU A 694 31.05 40.24 -20.51
C GLU A 694 31.19 38.99 -19.65
N GLN A 695 32.04 38.04 -20.04
CA GLN A 695 32.14 36.75 -19.37
C GLN A 695 33.55 36.16 -19.37
N THR A 696 33.78 35.27 -18.42
CA THR A 696 35.00 34.48 -18.31
C THR A 696 34.62 33.04 -17.97
N GLU A 697 35.01 32.11 -18.81
CA GLU A 697 34.75 30.67 -18.63
C GLU A 697 36.06 29.90 -18.56
N PHE A 698 36.07 28.79 -17.83
CA PHE A 698 37.23 27.90 -17.71
C PHE A 698 36.84 26.47 -18.05
N GLN A 699 37.68 25.79 -18.83
CA GLN A 699 37.59 24.36 -19.05
C GLN A 699 38.87 23.66 -18.58
N LYS A 700 38.71 22.73 -17.64
CA LYS A 700 39.80 21.88 -17.16
C LYS A 700 40.20 20.90 -18.25
N VAL A 701 41.50 20.80 -18.56
CA VAL A 701 42.06 19.84 -19.51
C VAL A 701 43.08 18.94 -18.83
N VAL A 702 43.01 17.64 -19.12
CA VAL A 702 43.97 16.65 -18.67
C VAL A 702 44.80 16.18 -19.87
N VAL A 703 46.10 16.42 -19.82
CA VAL A 703 47.06 15.92 -20.80
C VAL A 703 47.76 14.71 -20.20
N VAL A 704 47.53 13.54 -20.76
CA VAL A 704 48.17 12.27 -20.38
C VAL A 704 49.34 11.97 -21.31
N LYS A 705 50.21 11.05 -20.90
CA LYS A 705 51.45 10.73 -21.63
C LYS A 705 51.24 9.70 -22.73
#